data_AF-A0A2U0I0S1-F1
#
_entry.id   AF-A0A2U0I0S1-F1
#
_cell.length_a   1.000
_cell.length_b   1.000
_cell.length_c   1.000
_cell.angle_alpha   90.00
_cell.angle_beta   90.00
_cell.angle_gamma   90.00
#
_symmetry.space_group_name_H-M   'P 1'
#
loop_
_entity.id
_entity.type
_entity.pdbx_description
1 polymer ?
#
loop_
_entity_poly.entity_id
_entity_poly.type
_entity_poly.pdbx_seq_one_letter_code
_entity_poly.pdbx_strand_id
1 'polypeptide(L)'
;MKKTVLLFLLLTTSFLFSQEYQEKHQRAKINYTSIDDLSRLESLGVPVAHGTHKRGYFIISDFSVSEIETARNAGYKVDVLIEDSKQYFLQRNQMQEPVVNPSCDTSGEDYETPANFNLGSMGGYLTYQELLDELDAMRAQYPNLITEKENIGNFLTEGTPDNSTTPSIGGNGIKWVKISDNPENTSEGEPQILYTAIHHAREPISLSQLVFYMWYLLENYDTDPEVQSIVNNTELYFVPVINPDGYLYNEKTDPNGGGFWRKNRKNSYGIDLNRNYDYYIDGNPNNGVWGGEGASSNTSSETYHGPAPFSEVETQAIKFFVENHDFLMAFNNHTSGDLLLYPYGYTSNAPTPENDLFMGISEELVSRNGFNNILSSELYPAAGDSDDFMYGTVGTHDKIYAMTPEIGPEFWPPSNQIESLVKTMMYLNLTSAKMVNNFAEVTDTAPAFTGNTATSDATFNIKRLGINGNGSFTVNLNPVSANITSVGSPVSFNGLELLDEDTGSIQFTLATNVEPGDEVVYELVVNNGSYDTSTLITKTFGALEAVFEDAGDSVTDNFNNNGWGTTTATFVSPSSSITDSPGGDYQNNANKTITLKNTVDLTEAIGANVTFYAKWDIENNWDYTQFEVSIDNGATWTPQCGKFTNNGSSNSGQPTGEPLYDGTQNDWVLEEIDLSDYLGETILVRFQFSSDTAVSADGFYFDDLTINIVDDSGLLVSGISENQFNIYPNPVTDILNINTALNDYSVELFTVQGQRVFVSKSNRGSQTLNYNGYAAGIYLLKLTSEEASQTFKIVKQ
;
A
#
# COMPACT_ATOMS: atom_id res chain seq x y z
N MET A 1 67.65 -16.31 73.77
CA MET A 1 66.46 -15.44 73.76
C MET A 1 66.30 -14.83 72.37
N LYS A 2 65.08 -14.94 71.81
CA LYS A 2 64.48 -14.22 70.67
C LYS A 2 65.22 -14.26 69.31
N LYS A 3 64.64 -15.01 68.36
CA LYS A 3 64.71 -14.68 66.92
C LYS A 3 63.28 -14.69 66.37
N THR A 4 62.92 -13.53 65.84
CA THR A 4 61.65 -13.15 65.22
C THR A 4 61.44 -13.96 63.95
N VAL A 5 60.27 -14.61 63.82
CA VAL A 5 59.81 -15.26 62.59
C VAL A 5 58.77 -14.35 61.95
N LEU A 6 59.06 -13.88 60.74
CA LEU A 6 58.17 -13.13 59.88
C LEU A 6 57.35 -14.15 59.07
N LEU A 7 56.03 -14.21 59.29
CA LEU A 7 55.11 -15.02 58.50
C LEU A 7 54.45 -14.12 57.45
N PHE A 8 54.73 -14.39 56.18
CA PHE A 8 54.03 -13.77 55.05
C PHE A 8 52.61 -14.33 54.98
N LEU A 9 51.60 -13.46 55.14
CA LEU A 9 50.21 -13.76 54.82
C LEU A 9 49.94 -13.24 53.40
N LEU A 10 49.72 -14.14 52.44
CA LEU A 10 49.11 -13.79 51.15
C LEU A 10 47.62 -13.50 51.41
N LEU A 11 47.19 -12.24 51.25
CA LEU A 11 45.79 -11.89 51.07
C LEU A 11 45.47 -12.06 49.57
N THR A 12 44.78 -13.13 49.21
CA THR A 12 44.10 -13.25 47.92
C THR A 12 42.79 -12.48 48.02
N THR A 13 42.74 -11.27 47.45
CA THR A 13 41.50 -10.55 47.17
C THR A 13 40.84 -11.17 45.95
N SER A 14 39.77 -11.93 46.18
CA SER A 14 38.87 -12.36 45.11
C SER A 14 38.11 -11.14 44.60
N PHE A 15 38.48 -10.62 43.43
CA PHE A 15 37.58 -9.75 42.66
C PHE A 15 36.40 -10.61 42.20
N LEU A 16 35.25 -10.46 42.85
CA LEU A 16 33.98 -10.89 42.29
C LEU A 16 33.60 -9.85 41.25
N PHE A 17 33.84 -10.17 39.97
CA PHE A 17 33.07 -9.54 38.90
C PHE A 17 31.62 -9.99 39.10
N SER A 18 30.74 -9.05 39.45
CA SER A 18 29.31 -9.24 39.25
C SER A 18 29.09 -9.20 37.73
N GLN A 19 28.99 -10.36 37.09
CA GLN A 19 28.32 -10.43 35.79
C GLN A 19 26.86 -10.06 36.06
N GLU A 20 26.41 -8.89 35.58
CA GLU A 20 24.98 -8.68 35.40
C GLU A 20 24.50 -9.80 34.46
N TYR A 21 23.65 -10.67 34.98
CA TYR A 21 23.07 -11.75 34.21
C TYR A 21 22.03 -11.12 33.29
N GLN A 22 22.38 -10.87 32.03
CA GLN A 22 21.41 -10.39 31.03
C GLN A 22 20.33 -11.47 30.90
N GLU A 23 19.09 -11.08 31.19
CA GLU A 23 17.98 -12.01 31.16
C GLU A 23 17.76 -12.54 29.74
N LYS A 24 17.58 -13.86 29.62
CA LYS A 24 17.35 -14.52 28.34
C LYS A 24 15.93 -14.21 27.85
N HIS A 25 15.80 -13.91 26.56
CA HIS A 25 14.50 -13.69 25.91
C HIS A 25 14.18 -14.85 24.96
N GLN A 26 12.89 -15.20 24.88
CA GLN A 26 12.36 -16.28 24.07
C GLN A 26 11.12 -15.81 23.31
N ARG A 27 11.00 -16.17 22.03
CA ARG A 27 9.74 -15.97 21.31
C ARG A 27 8.72 -16.95 21.86
N ALA A 28 7.62 -16.47 22.41
CA ALA A 28 6.57 -17.32 22.95
C ALA A 28 5.19 -16.84 22.54
N LYS A 29 4.28 -17.80 22.37
CA LYS A 29 2.85 -17.58 22.15
C LYS A 29 2.13 -17.71 23.49
N ILE A 30 1.57 -16.62 24.01
CA ILE A 30 0.73 -16.60 25.21
C ILE A 30 -0.73 -16.57 24.76
N ASN A 31 -1.50 -17.61 25.09
CA ASN A 31 -2.92 -17.67 24.73
C ASN A 31 -3.76 -16.91 25.77
N TYR A 32 -4.72 -16.10 25.31
CA TYR A 32 -5.65 -15.33 26.14
C TYR A 32 -7.06 -15.38 25.53
N THR A 33 -8.10 -15.09 26.31
CA THR A 33 -9.51 -15.27 25.88
C THR A 33 -10.32 -13.98 25.82
N SER A 34 -9.83 -12.90 26.41
CA SER A 34 -10.48 -11.59 26.43
C SER A 34 -9.46 -10.46 26.55
N ILE A 35 -9.85 -9.21 26.29
CA ILE A 35 -8.95 -8.07 26.47
C ILE A 35 -8.58 -7.83 27.95
N ASP A 36 -9.47 -8.23 28.87
CA ASP A 36 -9.19 -8.21 30.31
C ASP A 36 -8.01 -9.12 30.69
N ASP A 37 -7.78 -10.20 29.93
CA ASP A 37 -6.63 -11.08 30.13
C ASP A 37 -5.30 -10.39 29.76
N LEU A 38 -5.30 -9.56 28.72
CA LEU A 38 -4.13 -8.76 28.34
C LEU A 38 -3.83 -7.71 29.42
N SER A 39 -4.86 -6.99 29.86
CA SER A 39 -4.75 -6.03 30.97
C SER A 39 -4.22 -6.71 32.24
N ARG A 40 -4.64 -7.96 32.50
CA ARG A 40 -4.13 -8.74 33.62
C ARG A 40 -2.68 -9.17 33.43
N LEU A 41 -2.27 -9.66 32.26
CA LEU A 41 -0.87 -9.99 31.95
C LEU A 41 0.04 -8.76 32.15
N GLU A 42 -0.40 -7.61 31.68
CA GLU A 42 0.32 -6.35 31.83
C GLU A 42 0.41 -5.90 33.29
N SER A 43 -0.68 -6.02 34.06
CA SER A 43 -0.67 -5.75 35.51
C SER A 43 0.30 -6.63 36.30
N LEU A 44 0.66 -7.79 35.73
CA LEU A 44 1.63 -8.72 36.29
C LEU A 44 3.07 -8.44 35.80
N GLY A 45 3.25 -7.43 34.94
CA GLY A 45 4.54 -7.04 34.38
C GLY A 45 4.95 -7.83 33.13
N VAL A 46 4.02 -8.51 32.45
CA VAL A 46 4.27 -9.14 31.15
C VAL A 46 3.93 -8.13 30.05
N PRO A 47 4.92 -7.65 29.27
CA PRO A 47 4.69 -6.63 28.26
C PRO A 47 3.94 -7.23 27.07
N VAL A 48 2.63 -7.01 27.02
CA VAL A 48 1.77 -7.47 25.91
C VAL A 48 1.64 -6.43 24.80
N ALA A 49 2.51 -5.42 24.82
CA ALA A 49 2.39 -4.23 24.01
C ALA A 49 2.84 -4.40 22.55
N HIS A 50 3.73 -5.36 22.30
CA HIS A 50 4.40 -5.51 21.01
C HIS A 50 4.44 -6.99 20.64
N GLY A 51 4.15 -7.31 19.39
CA GLY A 51 4.15 -8.68 18.88
C GLY A 51 3.00 -8.96 17.91
N THR A 52 2.86 -10.21 17.47
CA THR A 52 1.75 -10.62 16.61
C THR A 52 0.53 -10.97 17.46
N HIS A 53 -0.56 -10.22 17.31
CA HIS A 53 -1.79 -10.43 18.05
C HIS A 53 -2.84 -11.17 17.21
N LYS A 54 -3.56 -12.11 17.85
CA LYS A 54 -4.87 -12.56 17.39
C LYS A 54 -5.90 -12.29 18.49
N ARG A 55 -6.77 -11.30 18.27
CA ARG A 55 -7.74 -10.78 19.26
C ARG A 55 -8.57 -11.90 19.88
N GLY A 56 -8.45 -12.08 21.20
CA GLY A 56 -9.18 -13.11 21.96
C GLY A 56 -8.62 -14.52 21.83
N TYR A 57 -7.42 -14.69 21.24
CA TYR A 57 -6.77 -15.99 21.10
C TYR A 57 -5.35 -16.00 21.66
N PHE A 58 -4.45 -15.12 21.18
CA PHE A 58 -3.05 -15.14 21.59
C PHE A 58 -2.27 -13.86 21.26
N ILE A 59 -1.13 -13.70 21.93
CA ILE A 59 -0.04 -12.79 21.56
C ILE A 59 1.23 -13.61 21.33
N ILE A 60 2.00 -13.31 20.28
CA ILE A 60 3.34 -13.83 20.04
C ILE A 60 4.33 -12.68 20.13
N SER A 61 5.27 -12.76 21.07
CA SER A 61 6.33 -11.77 21.22
C SER A 61 7.60 -12.40 21.78
N ASP A 62 8.66 -11.61 21.84
CA ASP A 62 9.93 -11.95 22.47
C ASP A 62 9.91 -11.53 23.94
N PHE A 63 9.56 -12.49 24.81
CA PHE A 63 9.41 -12.29 26.25
C PHE A 63 10.67 -12.72 27.00
N SER A 64 10.97 -12.07 28.12
CA SER A 64 11.98 -12.55 29.06
C SER A 64 11.55 -13.88 29.70
N VAL A 65 12.52 -14.68 30.17
CA VAL A 65 12.19 -15.94 30.86
C VAL A 65 11.32 -15.70 32.10
N SER A 66 11.55 -14.63 32.87
CA SER A 66 10.72 -14.30 34.03
C SER A 66 9.31 -13.86 33.65
N GLU A 67 9.12 -13.18 32.51
CA GLU A 67 7.81 -12.82 31.98
C GLU A 67 7.01 -14.07 31.59
N ILE A 68 7.66 -15.03 30.92
CA ILE A 68 7.05 -16.32 30.57
C ILE A 68 6.64 -17.10 31.83
N GLU A 69 7.50 -17.13 32.84
CA GLU A 69 7.18 -17.77 34.12
C GLU A 69 6.02 -17.05 34.83
N THR A 70 5.97 -15.73 34.78
CA THR A 70 4.88 -14.91 35.33
C THR A 70 3.56 -15.22 34.65
N ALA A 71 3.52 -15.28 33.33
CA ALA A 71 2.33 -15.66 32.56
C ALA A 71 1.85 -17.08 32.89
N ARG A 72 2.76 -18.07 32.95
CA ARG A 72 2.44 -19.45 33.33
C ARG A 72 1.88 -19.53 34.75
N ASN A 73 2.49 -18.83 35.70
CA ASN A 73 2.04 -18.79 37.10
C ASN A 73 0.67 -18.13 37.26
N ALA A 74 0.33 -17.20 36.37
CA ALA A 74 -0.99 -16.56 36.33
C ALA A 74 -2.09 -17.43 35.67
N GLY A 75 -1.73 -18.58 35.12
CA GLY A 75 -2.63 -19.58 34.54
C GLY A 75 -2.73 -19.55 33.02
N TYR A 76 -1.92 -18.73 32.33
CA TYR A 76 -1.94 -18.65 30.87
C TYR A 76 -1.18 -19.82 30.24
N LYS A 77 -1.69 -20.29 29.09
CA LYS A 77 -1.00 -21.30 28.28
C LYS A 77 0.06 -20.61 27.42
N VAL A 78 1.33 -20.97 27.64
CA VAL A 78 2.48 -20.40 26.93
C VAL A 78 3.22 -21.47 26.13
N ASP A 79 3.27 -21.32 24.81
CA ASP A 79 4.02 -22.16 23.88
C ASP A 79 5.31 -21.42 23.46
N VAL A 80 6.50 -21.95 23.78
CA VAL A 80 7.79 -21.34 23.37
C VAL A 80 8.08 -21.73 21.92
N LEU A 81 8.22 -20.73 21.05
CA LEU A 81 8.45 -20.89 19.61
C LEU A 81 9.93 -20.80 19.25
N ILE A 82 10.67 -19.90 19.92
CA ILE A 82 12.12 -19.72 19.74
C ILE A 82 12.78 -19.68 21.11
N GLU A 83 13.70 -20.60 21.36
CA GLU A 83 14.31 -20.78 22.69
C GLU A 83 15.29 -19.66 23.07
N ASP A 84 15.87 -18.95 22.11
CA ASP A 84 16.83 -17.87 22.29
C ASP A 84 16.69 -16.85 21.14
N SER A 85 15.90 -15.80 21.36
CA SER A 85 15.60 -14.82 20.32
C SER A 85 16.85 -14.05 19.88
N LYS A 86 17.78 -13.76 20.80
CA LYS A 86 19.06 -13.10 20.50
C LYS A 86 19.92 -13.97 19.59
N GLN A 87 20.08 -15.26 19.90
CA GLN A 87 20.82 -16.18 19.02
C GLN A 87 20.13 -16.37 17.66
N TYR A 88 18.80 -16.42 17.64
CA TYR A 88 18.02 -16.50 16.39
C TYR A 88 18.30 -15.30 15.47
N PHE A 89 18.25 -14.07 15.99
CA PHE A 89 18.57 -12.87 15.21
C PHE A 89 20.03 -12.88 14.68
N LEU A 90 21.00 -13.24 15.53
CA LEU A 90 22.40 -13.28 15.13
C LEU A 90 22.71 -14.36 14.09
N GLN A 91 22.04 -15.51 14.14
CA GLN A 91 22.27 -16.64 13.22
C GLN A 91 21.69 -16.40 11.83
N ARG A 92 20.54 -15.71 11.71
CA ARG A 92 19.96 -15.43 10.39
C ARG A 92 20.73 -14.40 9.59
N ASN A 93 21.42 -13.46 10.25
CA ASN A 93 22.34 -12.52 9.58
C ASN A 93 23.57 -13.23 8.96
N GLN A 94 23.79 -14.51 9.26
CA GLN A 94 24.82 -15.36 8.63
C GLN A 94 24.29 -16.24 7.49
N MET A 95 22.97 -16.28 7.28
CA MET A 95 22.33 -17.01 6.19
C MET A 95 21.80 -16.01 5.17
N GLN A 96 22.63 -15.73 4.15
CA GLN A 96 22.16 -15.11 2.92
C GLN A 96 21.31 -16.13 2.17
N GLU A 97 20.00 -16.10 2.40
CA GLU A 97 19.07 -16.49 1.34
C GLU A 97 18.66 -15.18 0.63
N PRO A 98 18.91 -15.06 -0.68
CA PRO A 98 18.34 -13.98 -1.45
C PRO A 98 16.83 -14.16 -1.49
N VAL A 99 16.08 -13.16 -1.01
CA VAL A 99 14.68 -13.03 -1.40
C VAL A 99 14.66 -12.40 -2.78
N VAL A 100 13.96 -13.06 -3.70
CA VAL A 100 13.92 -12.72 -5.12
C VAL A 100 12.58 -12.09 -5.43
N ASN A 101 12.67 -10.86 -5.94
CA ASN A 101 11.74 -10.08 -6.76
C ASN A 101 10.36 -9.70 -6.21
N PRO A 102 9.96 -8.45 -6.50
CA PRO A 102 8.84 -7.80 -5.85
C PRO A 102 7.55 -8.10 -6.63
N SER A 103 6.50 -8.40 -5.88
CA SER A 103 5.27 -7.62 -5.85
C SER A 103 4.79 -6.88 -7.11
N CYS A 104 3.46 -6.81 -7.19
CA CYS A 104 2.57 -6.11 -8.11
C CYS A 104 2.75 -4.58 -8.24
N ASP A 105 3.91 -4.03 -7.90
CA ASP A 105 4.19 -2.59 -7.98
C ASP A 105 4.37 -2.12 -9.42
N THR A 106 3.26 -1.86 -10.10
CA THR A 106 3.21 -0.89 -11.21
C THR A 106 2.17 0.20 -11.02
N SER A 107 1.62 0.35 -9.80
CA SER A 107 0.79 1.52 -9.45
C SER A 107 1.41 2.36 -8.31
N GLY A 108 2.61 2.89 -8.57
CA GLY A 108 3.22 4.05 -7.89
C GLY A 108 3.46 3.88 -6.38
N GLU A 109 4.66 3.61 -5.89
CA GLU A 109 5.99 3.96 -6.37
C GLU A 109 7.00 2.92 -5.83
N ASP A 110 7.82 2.29 -6.67
CA ASP A 110 9.06 1.66 -6.18
C ASP A 110 10.00 2.81 -5.82
N TYR A 111 9.83 3.36 -4.62
CA TYR A 111 10.64 4.46 -4.11
C TYR A 111 12.11 4.08 -4.27
N GLU A 112 12.82 4.79 -5.15
CA GLU A 112 14.22 4.50 -5.43
C GLU A 112 15.00 4.59 -4.11
N THR A 113 15.83 3.57 -3.84
CA THR A 113 16.68 3.57 -2.67
C THR A 113 17.69 4.71 -2.80
N PRO A 114 17.74 5.67 -1.85
CA PRO A 114 18.66 6.78 -1.93
C PRO A 114 20.11 6.28 -2.03
N ALA A 115 20.91 6.91 -2.87
CA ALA A 115 22.29 6.52 -3.14
C ALA A 115 23.17 6.58 -1.88
N ASN A 116 22.85 7.45 -0.91
CA ASN A 116 23.56 7.55 0.37
C ASN A 116 22.90 6.76 1.51
N PHE A 117 21.79 6.05 1.27
CA PHE A 117 21.23 5.18 2.30
C PHE A 117 22.12 3.93 2.47
N ASN A 118 22.68 3.77 3.67
CA ASN A 118 23.57 2.65 3.99
C ASN A 118 23.09 1.91 5.24
N LEU A 119 23.21 0.58 5.22
CA LEU A 119 23.02 -0.24 6.41
C LEU A 119 24.13 0.01 7.43
N GLY A 120 23.77 0.09 8.71
CA GLY A 120 24.71 0.36 9.79
C GLY A 120 25.43 -0.86 10.34
N SER A 121 26.45 -0.63 11.16
CA SER A 121 27.32 -1.70 11.66
C SER A 121 26.70 -2.54 12.79
N MET A 122 25.59 -2.09 13.40
CA MET A 122 24.89 -2.80 14.47
C MET A 122 23.84 -3.77 13.90
N GLY A 123 24.31 -4.82 13.22
CA GLY A 123 23.43 -5.85 12.65
C GLY A 123 22.57 -5.38 11.47
N GLY A 124 23.04 -4.36 10.73
CA GLY A 124 22.31 -3.69 9.65
C GLY A 124 21.72 -2.33 10.05
N TYR A 125 21.65 -2.05 11.35
CA TYR A 125 21.14 -0.78 11.90
C TYR A 125 22.29 0.16 12.26
N LEU A 126 22.04 1.48 12.15
CA LEU A 126 23.02 2.51 12.50
C LEU A 126 23.28 2.51 14.00
N THR A 127 24.55 2.54 14.39
CA THR A 127 24.96 2.97 15.73
C THR A 127 24.60 4.43 15.97
N TYR A 128 24.62 4.89 17.22
CA TYR A 128 24.30 6.30 17.49
C TYR A 128 25.30 7.24 16.83
N GLN A 129 26.60 6.89 16.81
CA GLN A 129 27.61 7.70 16.13
C GLN A 129 27.42 7.71 14.61
N GLU A 130 27.15 6.56 13.98
CA GLU A 130 26.87 6.50 12.54
C GLU A 130 25.69 7.40 12.17
N LEU A 131 24.61 7.41 12.95
CA LEU A 131 23.51 8.35 12.74
C LEU A 131 23.96 9.82 12.81
N LEU A 132 24.76 10.18 13.81
CA LEU A 132 25.24 11.56 13.93
C LEU A 132 26.11 11.97 12.74
N ASP A 133 26.88 11.02 12.19
CA ASP A 133 27.71 11.20 11.00
C ASP A 133 26.84 11.30 9.73
N GLU A 134 25.75 10.53 9.62
CA GLU A 134 24.75 10.63 8.53
C GLU A 134 24.11 12.02 8.50
N LEU A 135 23.67 12.55 9.65
CA LEU A 135 23.12 13.90 9.74
C LEU A 135 24.14 14.99 9.33
N ASP A 136 25.42 14.81 9.68
CA ASP A 136 26.48 15.71 9.23
C ASP A 136 26.73 15.59 7.72
N ALA A 137 26.65 14.38 7.16
CA ALA A 137 26.78 14.15 5.73
C ALA A 137 25.63 14.79 4.94
N MET A 138 24.38 14.64 5.40
CA MET A 138 23.20 15.28 4.83
C MET A 138 23.39 16.80 4.78
N ARG A 139 23.77 17.42 5.89
CA ARG A 139 24.02 18.88 5.97
C ARG A 139 25.16 19.34 5.06
N ALA A 140 26.22 18.55 4.96
CA ALA A 140 27.37 18.88 4.12
C ALA A 140 27.03 18.81 2.62
N GLN A 141 26.18 17.86 2.22
CA GLN A 141 25.79 17.67 0.82
C GLN A 141 24.65 18.61 0.41
N TYR A 142 23.68 18.86 1.29
CA TYR A 142 22.47 19.63 1.01
C TYR A 142 22.32 20.85 1.90
N PRO A 143 23.28 21.78 1.90
CA PRO A 143 23.35 22.83 2.90
C PRO A 143 22.22 23.87 2.83
N ASN A 144 21.43 23.87 1.77
CA ASN A 144 20.30 24.77 1.60
C ASN A 144 18.95 24.07 1.81
N LEU A 145 18.94 22.77 2.14
CA LEU A 145 17.72 21.99 2.32
C LEU A 145 17.57 21.40 3.72
N ILE A 146 18.66 21.31 4.50
CA ILE A 146 18.62 20.79 5.87
C ILE A 146 19.44 21.67 6.82
N THR A 147 18.97 21.82 8.06
CA THR A 147 19.71 22.51 9.13
C THR A 147 20.92 21.72 9.60
N GLU A 148 21.87 22.38 10.30
CA GLU A 148 22.80 21.63 11.14
C GLU A 148 22.03 20.88 12.24
N LYS A 149 22.51 19.72 12.67
CA LYS A 149 21.90 19.01 13.80
C LYS A 149 22.10 19.79 15.11
N GLU A 150 21.00 20.12 15.78
CA GLU A 150 21.02 20.88 17.02
C GLU A 150 20.47 20.07 18.19
N ASN A 151 20.77 20.50 19.41
CA ASN A 151 20.08 19.97 20.59
C ASN A 151 18.71 20.63 20.71
N ILE A 152 17.71 19.87 21.15
CA ILE A 152 16.50 20.45 21.71
C ILE A 152 16.89 21.12 23.03
N GLY A 153 17.01 22.44 23.01
CA GLY A 153 17.39 23.25 24.16
C GLY A 153 18.67 22.77 24.87
N ASN A 154 18.66 22.81 26.21
CA ASN A 154 19.77 22.39 27.06
C ASN A 154 19.48 21.08 27.82
N PHE A 155 18.55 20.26 27.31
CA PHE A 155 18.19 18.99 27.92
C PHE A 155 19.29 17.96 27.65
N LEU A 156 19.89 17.43 28.71
CA LEU A 156 20.97 16.44 28.65
C LEU A 156 20.53 15.19 29.40
N THR A 157 20.69 14.02 28.77
CA THR A 157 20.27 12.73 29.32
C THR A 157 20.92 12.42 30.67
N GLU A 158 20.17 11.76 31.55
CA GLU A 158 20.57 11.50 32.94
C GLU A 158 20.95 10.02 33.18
N GLY A 159 21.32 9.28 32.13
CA GLY A 159 21.85 7.94 32.27
C GLY A 159 23.08 7.89 33.16
N THR A 160 23.26 6.77 33.86
CA THR A 160 24.47 6.56 34.67
C THR A 160 25.70 6.66 33.76
N PRO A 161 26.64 7.61 34.00
CA PRO A 161 27.73 7.89 33.07
C PRO A 161 28.55 6.65 32.73
N ASP A 162 28.68 6.36 31.43
CA ASP A 162 29.48 5.25 30.93
C ASP A 162 30.23 5.65 29.66
N ASN A 163 31.56 5.70 29.76
CA ASN A 163 32.44 6.11 28.67
C ASN A 163 32.93 4.92 27.82
N SER A 164 32.32 3.73 27.95
CA SER A 164 32.66 2.58 27.10
C SER A 164 32.07 2.65 25.69
N THR A 165 31.06 3.50 25.48
CA THR A 165 30.45 3.79 24.18
C THR A 165 30.90 5.14 23.67
N THR A 166 30.66 5.44 22.40
CA THR A 166 30.89 6.77 21.82
C THR A 166 29.69 7.15 20.96
N PRO A 167 28.96 8.22 21.31
CA PRO A 167 29.02 9.01 22.55
C PRO A 167 28.86 8.19 23.85
N SER A 168 29.25 8.75 25.00
CA SER A 168 29.09 8.09 26.32
C SER A 168 27.61 8.00 26.70
N ILE A 169 27.19 6.98 27.43
CA ILE A 169 25.88 6.98 28.08
C ILE A 169 25.86 8.08 29.15
N GLY A 170 24.79 8.88 29.19
CA GLY A 170 24.62 10.00 30.11
C GLY A 170 25.28 11.28 29.61
N GLY A 171 24.51 12.38 29.58
CA GLY A 171 24.97 13.70 29.15
C GLY A 171 24.80 13.99 27.65
N ASN A 172 24.02 13.18 26.93
CA ASN A 172 23.72 13.40 25.52
C ASN A 172 22.59 14.43 25.36
N GLY A 173 22.72 15.35 24.41
CA GLY A 173 21.61 16.20 24.00
C GLY A 173 20.73 15.47 22.99
N ILE A 174 19.42 15.71 23.03
CA ILE A 174 18.46 15.12 22.09
C ILE A 174 18.51 15.92 20.80
N LYS A 175 18.81 15.24 19.69
CA LYS A 175 19.14 15.89 18.42
C LYS A 175 17.92 16.04 17.52
N TRP A 176 17.85 17.18 16.85
CA TRP A 176 16.86 17.43 15.81
C TRP A 176 17.49 18.11 14.57
N VAL A 177 16.82 17.94 13.43
CA VAL A 177 17.09 18.64 12.16
C VAL A 177 15.77 19.05 11.53
N LYS A 178 15.79 20.09 10.70
CA LYS A 178 14.66 20.47 9.82
C LYS A 178 15.07 20.37 8.36
N ILE A 179 14.19 19.81 7.54
CA ILE A 179 14.25 19.87 6.07
C ILE A 179 13.18 20.85 5.57
N SER A 180 13.58 21.86 4.79
CA SER A 180 12.73 22.75 3.97
C SER A 180 13.59 23.42 2.91
N ASP A 181 13.01 24.16 1.96
CA ASP A 181 13.75 24.93 0.96
C ASP A 181 14.41 26.20 1.54
N ASN A 182 14.04 26.61 2.76
CA ASN A 182 14.68 27.70 3.51
C ASN A 182 15.01 27.29 4.96
N PRO A 183 15.83 26.25 5.18
CA PRO A 183 15.94 25.54 6.46
C PRO A 183 16.46 26.41 7.61
N GLU A 184 17.20 27.47 7.31
CA GLU A 184 17.76 28.41 8.30
C GLU A 184 16.77 29.50 8.76
N ASN A 185 15.62 29.62 8.10
CA ASN A 185 14.57 30.55 8.52
C ASN A 185 13.77 29.93 9.68
N THR A 186 13.47 30.73 10.70
CA THR A 186 12.71 30.28 11.88
C THR A 186 11.20 30.56 11.76
N SER A 187 10.75 31.13 10.64
CA SER A 187 9.33 31.39 10.36
C SER A 187 9.14 31.55 8.86
N GLU A 188 8.78 30.47 8.16
CA GLU A 188 8.48 30.48 6.72
C GLU A 188 6.98 30.71 6.47
N GLY A 189 6.14 30.50 7.49
CA GLY A 189 4.68 30.56 7.35
C GLY A 189 4.09 29.30 6.70
N GLU A 190 4.93 28.28 6.53
CA GLU A 190 4.59 26.95 6.04
C GLU A 190 4.14 26.05 7.19
N PRO A 191 3.22 25.10 6.93
CA PRO A 191 2.83 24.10 7.92
C PRO A 191 4.02 23.24 8.38
N GLN A 192 3.99 22.83 9.65
CA GLN A 192 5.05 22.04 10.26
C GLN A 192 4.56 20.61 10.55
N ILE A 193 5.43 19.63 10.34
CA ILE A 193 5.20 18.21 10.66
C ILE A 193 6.39 17.63 11.43
N LEU A 194 6.11 16.77 12.41
CA LEU A 194 7.13 16.17 13.28
C LEU A 194 7.25 14.65 13.03
N TYR A 195 8.47 14.16 12.87
CA TYR A 195 8.77 12.73 12.84
C TYR A 195 9.79 12.39 13.92
N THR A 196 9.49 11.38 14.74
CA THR A 196 10.39 10.94 15.81
C THR A 196 10.64 9.45 15.75
N ALA A 197 11.76 9.00 16.33
CA ALA A 197 12.09 7.60 16.47
C ALA A 197 12.88 7.32 17.76
N ILE A 198 12.99 6.03 18.09
CA ILE A 198 13.74 5.54 19.27
C ILE A 198 13.25 6.21 20.56
N HIS A 199 11.93 6.29 20.77
CA HIS A 199 11.37 6.41 22.12
C HIS A 199 11.76 5.19 22.95
N HIS A 200 11.64 4.00 22.34
CA HIS A 200 12.17 2.75 22.89
C HIS A 200 13.48 2.36 22.21
N ALA A 201 14.48 2.01 23.01
CA ALA A 201 15.83 1.77 22.52
C ALA A 201 16.01 0.47 21.70
N ARG A 202 15.06 -0.47 21.78
CA ARG A 202 15.13 -1.78 21.10
C ARG A 202 14.48 -1.79 19.72
N GLU A 203 14.12 -0.62 19.19
CA GLU A 203 13.23 -0.47 18.04
C GLU A 203 13.93 0.21 16.85
N PRO A 204 15.11 -0.28 16.39
CA PRO A 204 16.00 0.44 15.50
C PRO A 204 15.46 0.66 14.06
N ILE A 205 14.48 -0.11 13.61
CA ILE A 205 13.86 0.11 12.28
C ILE A 205 13.13 1.47 12.21
N SER A 206 12.61 1.96 13.36
CA SER A 206 12.03 3.30 13.45
C SER A 206 13.05 4.39 13.08
N LEU A 207 14.33 4.19 13.41
CA LEU A 207 15.40 5.09 13.03
C LEU A 207 15.78 4.93 11.56
N SER A 208 15.93 3.69 11.09
CA SER A 208 16.31 3.41 9.70
C SER A 208 15.32 4.03 8.71
N GLN A 209 14.01 3.98 8.99
CA GLN A 209 13.02 4.55 8.08
C GLN A 209 13.13 6.09 8.01
N LEU A 210 13.39 6.77 9.13
CA LEU A 210 13.59 8.22 9.11
C LEU A 210 14.84 8.61 8.33
N VAL A 211 15.94 7.87 8.48
CA VAL A 211 17.16 8.14 7.72
C VAL A 211 16.95 7.89 6.22
N PHE A 212 16.23 6.84 5.85
CA PHE A 212 15.82 6.59 4.47
C PHE A 212 15.01 7.77 3.92
N TYR A 213 13.97 8.18 4.65
CA TYR A 213 13.08 9.27 4.24
C TYR A 213 13.82 10.60 4.09
N MET A 214 14.69 10.95 5.03
CA MET A 214 15.52 12.16 4.94
C MET A 214 16.44 12.13 3.72
N TRP A 215 17.15 11.02 3.45
CA TRP A 215 17.96 10.91 2.24
C TRP A 215 17.11 10.99 0.96
N TYR A 216 15.95 10.34 0.95
CA TYR A 216 15.04 10.36 -0.19
C TYR A 216 14.58 11.77 -0.53
N LEU A 217 14.18 12.57 0.47
CA LEU A 217 13.79 13.97 0.27
C LEU A 217 14.94 14.81 -0.31
N LEU A 218 16.14 14.64 0.26
CA LEU A 218 17.29 15.47 -0.12
C LEU A 218 17.84 15.13 -1.51
N GLU A 219 17.94 13.83 -1.84
CA GLU A 219 18.51 13.38 -3.11
C GLU A 219 17.57 13.58 -4.29
N ASN A 220 16.25 13.55 -4.06
CA ASN A 220 15.25 13.68 -5.12
C ASN A 220 14.69 15.11 -5.28
N TYR A 221 15.09 16.07 -4.44
CA TYR A 221 14.57 17.45 -4.49
C TYR A 221 14.67 18.14 -5.87
N ASP A 222 15.74 17.88 -6.63
CA ASP A 222 15.95 18.50 -7.95
C ASP A 222 15.33 17.70 -9.11
N THR A 223 14.90 16.46 -8.87
CA THR A 223 14.49 15.50 -9.92
C THR A 223 13.05 15.03 -9.80
N ASP A 224 12.48 15.04 -8.60
CA ASP A 224 11.13 14.60 -8.30
C ASP A 224 10.24 15.82 -7.96
N PRO A 225 9.25 16.14 -8.82
CA PRO A 225 8.33 17.26 -8.58
C PRO A 225 7.49 17.13 -7.31
N GLU A 226 7.15 15.92 -6.86
CA GLU A 226 6.41 15.72 -5.61
C GLU A 226 7.29 16.07 -4.42
N VAL A 227 8.50 15.53 -4.36
CA VAL A 227 9.48 15.84 -3.30
C VAL A 227 9.78 17.33 -3.27
N GLN A 228 10.00 17.94 -4.44
CA GLN A 228 10.22 19.38 -4.55
C GLN A 228 9.02 20.17 -4.01
N SER A 229 7.80 19.78 -4.36
CA SER A 229 6.58 20.42 -3.85
C SER A 229 6.45 20.28 -2.34
N ILE A 230 6.82 19.14 -1.76
CA ILE A 230 6.78 18.93 -0.31
C ILE A 230 7.78 19.85 0.39
N VAL A 231 9.05 19.83 -0.03
CA VAL A 231 10.14 20.59 0.61
C VAL A 231 9.95 22.11 0.47
N ASN A 232 9.30 22.57 -0.60
CA ASN A 232 9.00 24.00 -0.85
C ASN A 232 7.78 24.55 -0.09
N ASN A 233 6.96 23.69 0.53
CA ASN A 233 5.68 24.11 1.11
C ASN A 233 5.40 23.50 2.49
N THR A 234 6.33 22.73 3.04
CA THR A 234 6.20 22.06 4.33
C THR A 234 7.54 22.07 5.06
N GLU A 235 7.53 22.51 6.32
CA GLU A 235 8.69 22.37 7.20
C GLU A 235 8.68 20.97 7.87
N LEU A 236 9.60 20.10 7.49
CA LEU A 236 9.70 18.72 8.02
C LEU A 236 10.73 18.65 9.15
N TYR A 237 10.28 18.38 10.38
CA TYR A 237 11.14 18.28 11.55
C TYR A 237 11.36 16.83 11.96
N PHE A 238 12.62 16.49 12.24
CA PHE A 238 13.02 15.13 12.61
C PHE A 238 13.72 15.12 13.96
N VAL A 239 13.30 14.23 14.86
CA VAL A 239 13.99 13.89 16.11
C VAL A 239 14.35 12.40 16.06
N PRO A 240 15.50 12.03 15.44
CA PRO A 240 15.75 10.64 15.09
C PRO A 240 16.00 9.72 16.30
N VAL A 241 16.50 10.25 17.41
CA VAL A 241 16.75 9.46 18.63
C VAL A 241 16.34 10.24 19.87
N ILE A 242 15.18 9.89 20.41
CA ILE A 242 14.68 10.44 21.67
C ILE A 242 15.38 9.83 22.88
N ASN A 243 15.73 8.53 22.81
CA ASN A 243 16.37 7.78 23.88
C ASN A 243 17.82 7.38 23.53
N PRO A 244 18.78 8.33 23.45
CA PRO A 244 20.16 8.01 23.03
C PRO A 244 20.86 7.12 24.05
N ASP A 245 20.62 7.30 25.34
CA ASP A 245 21.27 6.50 26.39
C ASP A 245 20.81 5.04 26.37
N GLY A 246 19.52 4.77 26.16
CA GLY A 246 19.02 3.42 26.01
C GLY A 246 19.55 2.76 24.75
N TYR A 247 19.63 3.50 23.64
CA TYR A 247 20.12 3.01 22.36
C TYR A 247 21.61 2.62 22.43
N LEU A 248 22.44 3.51 23.00
CA LEU A 248 23.85 3.23 23.30
C LEU A 248 24.04 2.03 24.22
N TYR A 249 23.10 1.79 25.15
CA TYR A 249 23.16 0.60 26.00
C TYR A 249 22.96 -0.69 25.20
N ASN A 250 22.02 -0.73 24.26
CA ASN A 250 21.87 -1.86 23.33
C ASN A 250 23.11 -2.02 22.43
N GLU A 251 23.67 -0.94 21.89
CA GLU A 251 24.92 -0.97 21.12
C GLU A 251 26.06 -1.61 21.93
N LYS A 252 26.18 -1.26 23.21
CA LYS A 252 27.19 -1.80 24.11
C LYS A 252 27.01 -3.29 24.39
N THR A 253 25.79 -3.72 24.72
CA THR A 253 25.53 -5.10 25.16
C THR A 253 25.35 -6.07 23.99
N ASP A 254 24.97 -5.53 22.83
CA ASP A 254 24.55 -6.25 21.64
C ASP A 254 25.11 -5.58 20.36
N PRO A 255 26.44 -5.43 20.21
CA PRO A 255 27.06 -4.64 19.14
C PRO A 255 26.84 -5.19 17.72
N ASN A 256 26.30 -6.40 17.58
CA ASN A 256 25.92 -6.99 16.29
C ASN A 256 24.38 -7.03 16.09
N GLY A 257 23.65 -6.25 16.88
CA GLY A 257 22.19 -6.21 16.91
C GLY A 257 21.54 -7.22 17.86
N GLY A 258 20.23 -7.08 18.06
CA GLY A 258 19.40 -7.95 18.90
C GLY A 258 19.25 -7.49 20.36
N GLY A 259 19.57 -6.23 20.67
CA GLY A 259 19.43 -5.67 22.01
C GLY A 259 17.97 -5.46 22.41
N PHE A 260 17.59 -5.91 23.61
CA PHE A 260 16.21 -5.87 24.11
C PHE A 260 15.93 -4.75 25.11
N TRP A 261 16.91 -3.89 25.41
CA TRP A 261 16.68 -2.80 26.35
C TRP A 261 15.71 -1.77 25.75
N ARG A 262 14.62 -1.47 26.46
CA ARG A 262 13.55 -0.56 26.00
C ARG A 262 13.70 0.86 26.54
N LYS A 263 13.82 0.98 27.87
CA LYS A 263 13.68 2.23 28.65
C LYS A 263 14.88 3.19 28.48
N ASN A 264 14.83 4.36 29.10
CA ASN A 264 16.06 5.18 29.24
C ASN A 264 17.07 4.54 30.22
N ARG A 265 18.17 5.23 30.56
CA ARG A 265 19.21 4.69 31.47
C ARG A 265 19.33 5.40 32.82
N LYS A 266 18.35 6.22 33.20
CA LYS A 266 18.36 6.92 34.48
C LYS A 266 18.36 5.93 35.64
N ASN A 267 19.22 6.18 36.63
CA ASN A 267 19.37 5.35 37.84
C ASN A 267 19.58 3.85 37.59
N SER A 268 20.16 3.45 36.44
CA SER A 268 20.41 2.06 36.02
C SER A 268 19.19 1.18 35.72
N TYR A 269 17.99 1.51 36.19
CA TYR A 269 16.77 0.74 35.88
C TYR A 269 15.94 1.37 34.74
N GLY A 270 16.01 2.69 34.54
CA GLY A 270 15.32 3.39 33.46
C GLY A 270 13.80 3.53 33.62
N ILE A 271 13.25 4.53 32.93
CA ILE A 271 11.83 4.86 32.83
C ILE A 271 11.40 4.62 31.38
N ASP A 272 10.18 4.11 31.19
CA ASP A 272 9.55 4.05 29.87
C ASP A 272 9.15 5.47 29.46
N LEU A 273 9.83 6.00 28.44
CA LEU A 273 9.57 7.36 27.96
C LEU A 273 8.15 7.49 27.43
N ASN A 274 7.58 6.44 26.81
CA ASN A 274 6.22 6.44 26.29
C ASN A 274 5.16 6.04 27.33
N ARG A 275 5.50 6.17 28.62
CA ARG A 275 4.57 6.19 29.77
C ARG A 275 4.77 7.42 30.66
N ASN A 276 5.63 8.35 30.24
CA ASN A 276 6.07 9.47 31.06
C ASN A 276 5.46 10.82 30.63
N TYR A 277 4.59 10.85 29.63
CA TYR A 277 3.86 12.05 29.23
C TYR A 277 2.62 12.28 30.11
N ASP A 278 2.05 13.48 30.06
CA ASP A 278 0.82 13.83 30.77
C ASP A 278 -0.34 14.03 29.80
N TYR A 279 -1.54 13.69 30.23
CA TYR A 279 -2.77 14.05 29.52
C TYR A 279 -3.89 14.26 30.55
N TYR A 280 -4.67 15.33 30.35
CA TYR A 280 -5.81 15.70 31.19
C TYR A 280 -7.09 15.66 30.38
N ILE A 281 -8.02 14.80 30.77
CA ILE A 281 -9.32 14.68 30.09
C ILE A 281 -10.05 16.02 30.13
N ASP A 282 -10.47 16.50 28.96
CA ASP A 282 -11.12 17.80 28.75
C ASP A 282 -10.32 19.00 29.30
N GLY A 283 -8.99 18.87 29.38
CA GLY A 283 -8.11 19.89 29.96
C GLY A 283 -8.32 20.12 31.46
N ASN A 284 -8.99 19.21 32.18
CA ASN A 284 -9.23 19.35 33.61
C ASN A 284 -7.99 18.92 34.40
N PRO A 285 -7.28 19.84 35.09
CA PRO A 285 -6.05 19.51 35.81
C PRO A 285 -6.25 18.56 37.02
N ASN A 286 -7.50 18.27 37.39
CA ASN A 286 -7.82 17.29 38.43
C ASN A 286 -8.12 15.89 37.86
N ASN A 287 -8.09 15.72 36.55
CA ASN A 287 -8.42 14.47 35.84
C ASN A 287 -7.27 14.04 34.92
N GLY A 288 -6.06 13.98 35.49
CA GLY A 288 -4.86 13.50 34.81
C GLY A 288 -4.85 11.98 34.73
N VAL A 289 -4.42 11.44 33.58
CA VAL A 289 -4.42 9.99 33.31
C VAL A 289 -3.06 9.33 33.55
N TRP A 290 -1.99 10.12 33.73
CA TRP A 290 -0.64 9.60 33.92
C TRP A 290 -0.57 8.55 35.06
N GLY A 291 0.13 7.45 34.79
CA GLY A 291 0.24 6.32 35.70
C GLY A 291 -1.03 5.46 35.83
N GLY A 292 -1.98 5.63 34.90
CA GLY A 292 -3.22 4.87 34.77
C GLY A 292 -3.03 3.47 34.17
N GLU A 293 -4.03 3.01 33.40
CA GLU A 293 -4.01 1.69 32.75
C GLU A 293 -2.84 1.59 31.76
N GLY A 294 -2.24 0.40 31.61
CA GLY A 294 -1.08 0.23 30.72
C GLY A 294 0.28 0.64 31.29
N ALA A 295 0.30 1.18 32.50
CA ALA A 295 1.50 1.75 33.11
C ALA A 295 1.79 1.12 34.48
N SER A 296 3.07 1.00 34.83
CA SER A 296 3.51 0.37 36.06
C SER A 296 4.23 1.34 37.00
N SER A 297 3.98 1.24 38.31
CA SER A 297 4.76 1.95 39.33
C SER A 297 6.00 1.16 39.80
N ASN A 298 6.21 -0.05 39.28
CA ASN A 298 7.35 -0.89 39.65
C ASN A 298 8.57 -0.53 38.78
N THR A 299 9.67 -0.10 39.40
CA THR A 299 10.92 0.29 38.71
C THR A 299 11.53 -0.82 37.86
N SER A 300 11.22 -2.08 38.17
CA SER A 300 11.69 -3.25 37.40
C SER A 300 10.80 -3.59 36.21
N SER A 301 9.66 -2.92 36.03
CA SER A 301 8.77 -3.14 34.89
C SER A 301 9.28 -2.41 33.65
N GLU A 302 9.07 -3.01 32.47
CA GLU A 302 9.36 -2.39 31.19
C GLU A 302 8.44 -1.19 30.89
N THR A 303 7.26 -1.12 31.51
CA THR A 303 6.32 0.02 31.40
C THR A 303 6.33 0.92 32.65
N TYR A 304 7.48 1.01 33.33
CA TYR A 304 7.64 1.88 34.49
C TYR A 304 7.47 3.36 34.09
N HIS A 305 6.43 4.02 34.61
CA HIS A 305 6.01 5.37 34.18
C HIS A 305 6.79 6.53 34.83
N GLY A 306 7.62 6.24 35.82
CA GLY A 306 8.41 7.24 36.54
C GLY A 306 7.77 7.74 37.84
N PRO A 307 8.40 8.70 38.55
CA PRO A 307 7.86 9.27 39.78
C PRO A 307 6.80 10.36 39.58
N ALA A 308 6.70 10.96 38.39
CA ALA A 308 5.76 12.02 38.01
C ALA A 308 5.69 12.11 36.47
N PRO A 309 4.64 12.70 35.88
CA PRO A 309 4.67 13.03 34.45
C PRO A 309 5.83 13.99 34.16
N PHE A 310 6.44 13.82 33.00
CA PHE A 310 7.63 14.56 32.55
C PHE A 310 8.78 14.53 33.57
N SER A 311 8.97 13.41 34.28
CA SER A 311 10.11 13.24 35.19
C SER A 311 11.44 13.03 34.44
N GLU A 312 11.36 12.64 33.17
CA GLU A 312 12.50 12.35 32.32
C GLU A 312 12.87 13.56 31.47
N VAL A 313 14.17 13.81 31.30
CA VAL A 313 14.67 14.96 30.54
C VAL A 313 14.37 14.80 29.05
N GLU A 314 14.27 13.57 28.58
CA GLU A 314 13.92 13.22 27.21
C GLU A 314 12.48 13.64 26.88
N THR A 315 11.51 13.32 27.75
CA THR A 315 10.11 13.74 27.57
C THR A 315 9.92 15.24 27.83
N GLN A 316 10.68 15.84 28.75
CA GLN A 316 10.70 17.29 28.93
C GLN A 316 11.19 18.02 27.66
N ALA A 317 12.18 17.46 26.96
CA ALA A 317 12.67 18.04 25.71
C ALA A 317 11.60 17.98 24.62
N ILE A 318 10.93 16.84 24.43
CA ILE A 318 9.84 16.72 23.46
C ILE A 318 8.69 17.66 23.78
N LYS A 319 8.28 17.74 25.06
CA LYS A 319 7.31 18.73 25.52
C LYS A 319 7.72 20.15 25.15
N PHE A 320 8.96 20.53 25.45
CA PHE A 320 9.48 21.85 25.09
C PHE A 320 9.47 22.06 23.58
N PHE A 321 9.81 21.04 22.80
CA PHE A 321 9.87 21.13 21.35
C PHE A 321 8.48 21.39 20.75
N VAL A 322 7.48 20.59 21.11
CA VAL A 322 6.11 20.77 20.58
C VAL A 322 5.43 22.03 21.09
N GLU A 323 5.77 22.52 22.30
CA GLU A 323 5.25 23.80 22.82
C GLU A 323 5.88 25.04 22.17
N ASN A 324 6.93 24.87 21.35
CA ASN A 324 7.62 25.97 20.67
C ASN A 324 7.57 25.86 19.14
N HIS A 325 6.71 24.99 18.61
CA HIS A 325 6.49 24.78 17.18
C HIS A 325 4.99 24.64 16.91
N ASP A 326 4.58 24.96 15.68
CA ASP A 326 3.18 24.94 15.22
C ASP A 326 2.92 23.65 14.42
N PHE A 327 3.25 22.50 15.01
CA PHE A 327 3.06 21.19 14.37
C PHE A 327 1.57 20.90 14.15
N LEU A 328 1.21 20.47 12.93
CA LEU A 328 -0.14 20.00 12.63
C LEU A 328 -0.28 18.49 12.78
N MET A 329 0.76 17.74 12.39
CA MET A 329 0.82 16.28 12.53
C MET A 329 2.14 15.85 13.17
N ALA A 330 2.12 14.69 13.82
CA ALA A 330 3.32 14.05 14.33
C ALA A 330 3.26 12.53 14.17
N PHE A 331 4.40 11.92 13.84
CA PHE A 331 4.55 10.47 13.75
C PHE A 331 5.63 9.98 14.71
N ASN A 332 5.19 9.32 15.78
CA ASN A 332 6.08 8.73 16.78
C ASN A 332 6.39 7.29 16.36
N ASN A 333 7.49 7.08 15.64
CA ASN A 333 7.79 5.79 15.00
C ASN A 333 8.31 4.76 16.01
N HIS A 334 7.70 3.59 15.97
CA HIS A 334 7.92 2.44 16.84
C HIS A 334 8.09 1.14 16.02
N THR A 335 8.40 0.04 16.69
CA THR A 335 8.26 -1.33 16.15
C THR A 335 7.91 -2.28 17.29
N SER A 336 7.06 -3.30 17.10
CA SER A 336 6.62 -3.94 15.84
C SER A 336 5.11 -4.20 15.83
N GLY A 337 4.51 -4.32 14.65
CA GLY A 337 3.13 -4.76 14.50
C GLY A 337 2.50 -4.64 13.12
N ASP A 338 3.12 -3.90 12.20
CA ASP A 338 2.52 -3.45 10.93
C ASP A 338 1.19 -2.71 11.20
N LEU A 339 1.25 -1.72 12.11
CA LEU A 339 0.10 -0.94 12.57
C LEU A 339 0.34 0.56 12.45
N LEU A 340 -0.73 1.32 12.27
CA LEU A 340 -0.79 2.75 12.52
C LEU A 340 -1.77 3.02 13.68
N LEU A 341 -1.25 3.34 14.85
CA LEU A 341 -2.04 3.61 16.03
C LEU A 341 -2.47 5.07 16.05
N TYR A 342 -3.74 5.33 16.38
CA TYR A 342 -4.24 6.69 16.62
C TYR A 342 -4.85 6.84 18.03
N PRO A 343 -4.84 8.05 18.61
CA PRO A 343 -5.38 8.33 19.94
C PRO A 343 -6.87 7.98 20.12
N TYR A 344 -7.35 7.77 21.35
CA TYR A 344 -6.56 7.77 22.59
C TYR A 344 -6.04 6.38 22.98
N GLY A 345 -4.90 6.38 23.66
CA GLY A 345 -4.24 5.21 24.24
C GLY A 345 -4.55 4.99 25.73
N TYR A 346 -4.80 6.04 26.53
CA TYR A 346 -4.75 5.94 28.00
C TYR A 346 -5.72 4.95 28.68
N THR A 347 -6.82 4.55 28.03
CA THR A 347 -7.78 3.57 28.57
C THR A 347 -8.57 2.90 27.45
N SER A 348 -9.11 1.72 27.73
CA SER A 348 -9.90 0.94 26.77
C SER A 348 -11.10 1.71 26.22
N ASN A 349 -11.30 1.64 24.89
CA ASN A 349 -12.46 2.24 24.19
C ASN A 349 -12.60 3.75 24.42
N ALA A 350 -11.49 4.48 24.37
CA ALA A 350 -11.48 5.94 24.45
C ALA A 350 -11.26 6.58 23.06
N PRO A 351 -12.30 6.71 22.22
CA PRO A 351 -12.17 7.44 20.97
C PRO A 351 -11.96 8.93 21.23
N THR A 352 -11.28 9.61 20.31
CA THR A 352 -11.16 11.08 20.35
C THR A 352 -12.49 11.75 19.96
N PRO A 353 -12.68 13.04 20.30
CA PRO A 353 -13.79 13.82 19.76
C PRO A 353 -13.81 13.89 18.22
N GLU A 354 -12.68 13.64 17.57
CA GLU A 354 -12.48 13.65 16.11
C GLU A 354 -12.13 12.24 15.59
N ASN A 355 -12.72 11.20 16.18
CA ASN A 355 -12.39 9.81 15.85
C ASN A 355 -12.59 9.47 14.37
N ASP A 356 -13.71 9.92 13.77
CA ASP A 356 -14.01 9.68 12.35
C ASP A 356 -12.92 10.29 11.44
N LEU A 357 -12.34 11.42 11.88
CA LEU A 357 -11.25 12.07 11.17
C LEU A 357 -9.95 11.26 11.28
N PHE A 358 -9.60 10.79 12.49
CA PHE A 358 -8.45 9.91 12.67
C PHE A 358 -8.59 8.62 11.86
N MET A 359 -9.77 7.99 11.86
CA MET A 359 -10.04 6.80 11.07
C MET A 359 -9.80 7.06 9.58
N GLY A 360 -10.44 8.07 8.99
CA GLY A 360 -10.32 8.31 7.56
C GLY A 360 -8.93 8.77 7.09
N ILE A 361 -8.22 9.57 7.89
CA ILE A 361 -6.81 9.91 7.58
C ILE A 361 -5.92 8.68 7.70
N SER A 362 -6.08 7.91 8.79
CA SER A 362 -5.21 6.74 9.01
C SER A 362 -5.46 5.63 8.00
N GLU A 363 -6.71 5.42 7.56
CA GLU A 363 -7.07 4.52 6.44
C GLU A 363 -6.35 4.92 5.15
N GLU A 364 -6.33 6.22 4.83
CA GLU A 364 -5.60 6.72 3.67
C GLU A 364 -4.11 6.45 3.80
N LEU A 365 -3.50 6.79 4.94
CA LEU A 365 -2.06 6.67 5.16
C LEU A 365 -1.55 5.23 5.12
N VAL A 366 -2.39 4.22 5.41
CA VAL A 366 -2.01 2.80 5.36
C VAL A 366 -2.44 2.09 4.07
N SER A 367 -3.13 2.77 3.16
CA SER A 367 -3.75 2.16 1.97
C SER A 367 -2.75 1.48 1.02
N ARG A 368 -1.45 1.81 1.11
CA ARG A 368 -0.40 1.28 0.23
C ARG A 368 0.80 0.64 0.96
N ASN A 369 0.70 0.38 2.27
CA ASN A 369 1.83 -0.16 3.03
C ASN A 369 1.54 -1.49 3.75
N GLY A 370 0.31 -2.00 3.67
CA GLY A 370 -0.11 -3.24 4.30
C GLY A 370 -0.30 -3.14 5.82
N PHE A 371 -0.28 -1.93 6.39
CA PHE A 371 -0.52 -1.73 7.83
C PHE A 371 -2.02 -1.72 8.12
N ASN A 372 -2.40 -2.08 9.34
CA ASN A 372 -3.75 -1.82 9.83
C ASN A 372 -3.76 -0.55 10.68
N ASN A 373 -4.71 0.35 10.43
CA ASN A 373 -4.97 1.45 11.34
C ASN A 373 -5.89 0.98 12.48
N ILE A 374 -5.52 1.24 13.73
CA ILE A 374 -6.34 0.86 14.89
C ILE A 374 -6.32 1.94 15.96
N LEU A 375 -7.40 2.05 16.73
CA LEU A 375 -7.41 2.85 17.95
C LEU A 375 -6.34 2.29 18.89
N SER A 376 -5.43 3.13 19.39
CA SER A 376 -4.28 2.71 20.20
C SER A 376 -4.69 1.79 21.37
N SER A 377 -5.76 2.15 22.07
CA SER A 377 -6.29 1.35 23.18
C SER A 377 -6.89 -0.02 22.80
N GLU A 378 -7.17 -0.29 21.51
CA GLU A 378 -7.57 -1.62 21.03
C GLU A 378 -6.40 -2.60 20.93
N LEU A 379 -5.16 -2.09 20.80
CA LEU A 379 -3.97 -2.90 21.00
C LEU A 379 -3.85 -3.25 22.48
N TYR A 380 -3.75 -2.21 23.32
CA TYR A 380 -3.84 -2.25 24.80
C TYR A 380 -3.85 -0.79 25.34
N PRO A 381 -4.42 -0.54 26.53
CA PRO A 381 -4.31 0.77 27.19
C PRO A 381 -2.85 1.18 27.46
N ALA A 382 -2.49 2.44 27.28
CA ALA A 382 -1.11 2.92 27.37
C ALA A 382 -1.00 4.32 28.02
N ALA A 383 -1.47 4.49 29.26
CA ALA A 383 -1.49 5.81 29.90
C ALA A 383 -0.12 6.48 30.01
N GLY A 384 -0.06 7.74 29.58
CA GLY A 384 1.16 8.57 29.58
C GLY A 384 1.98 8.44 28.29
N ASP A 385 1.36 8.07 27.18
CA ASP A 385 1.96 8.06 25.85
C ASP A 385 2.05 9.46 25.22
N SER A 386 2.90 9.59 24.18
CA SER A 386 3.15 10.84 23.47
C SER A 386 1.96 11.34 22.68
N ASP A 387 1.16 10.44 22.10
CA ASP A 387 0.13 10.81 21.12
C ASP A 387 -1.08 11.43 21.85
N ASP A 388 -1.44 10.86 23.00
CA ASP A 388 -2.44 11.41 23.91
C ASP A 388 -2.05 12.81 24.42
N PHE A 389 -0.76 13.04 24.70
CA PHE A 389 -0.25 14.35 25.07
C PHE A 389 -0.36 15.34 23.90
N MET A 390 0.17 14.98 22.73
CA MET A 390 0.24 15.82 21.53
C MET A 390 -1.14 16.19 20.98
N TYR A 391 -2.12 15.28 21.02
CA TYR A 391 -3.48 15.56 20.58
C TYR A 391 -4.35 16.18 21.69
N GLY A 392 -4.29 15.59 22.89
CA GLY A 392 -5.24 15.87 23.97
C GLY A 392 -4.91 17.07 24.87
N THR A 393 -3.64 17.46 24.98
CA THR A 393 -3.22 18.53 25.90
C THR A 393 -3.21 19.90 25.21
N VAL A 394 -4.41 20.46 25.03
CA VAL A 394 -4.57 21.78 24.41
C VAL A 394 -4.39 22.91 25.43
N GLY A 395 -3.67 23.97 25.04
CA GLY A 395 -3.52 25.20 25.81
C GLY A 395 -2.07 25.55 26.18
N THR A 396 -1.17 24.57 26.14
CA THR A 396 0.29 24.83 26.06
C THR A 396 0.80 24.75 24.63
N HIS A 397 0.13 23.98 23.78
CA HIS A 397 0.23 23.99 22.31
C HIS A 397 -1.18 23.80 21.70
N ASP A 398 -1.29 23.98 20.39
CA ASP A 398 -2.47 23.62 19.60
C ASP A 398 -2.54 22.09 19.43
N LYS A 399 -3.69 21.56 18.99
CA LYS A 399 -3.82 20.12 18.74
C LYS A 399 -2.85 19.68 17.66
N ILE A 400 -2.14 18.59 17.92
CA ILE A 400 -1.30 17.90 16.93
C ILE A 400 -1.97 16.56 16.64
N TYR A 401 -2.27 16.28 15.37
CA TYR A 401 -2.79 14.97 14.95
C TYR A 401 -1.63 13.96 14.96
N ALA A 402 -1.32 13.46 16.14
CA ALA A 402 -0.24 12.51 16.39
C ALA A 402 -0.71 11.07 16.19
N MET A 403 0.13 10.25 15.56
CA MET A 403 -0.10 8.80 15.35
C MET A 403 1.22 8.03 15.53
N THR A 404 1.12 6.75 15.81
CA THR A 404 2.27 5.86 16.04
C THR A 404 2.32 4.74 15.00
N PRO A 405 3.25 4.79 14.04
CA PRO A 405 3.59 3.63 13.20
C PRO A 405 4.34 2.57 14.00
N GLU A 406 3.87 1.31 14.00
CA GLU A 406 4.55 0.13 14.57
C GLU A 406 5.14 -0.71 13.43
N ILE A 407 6.37 -0.41 13.03
CA ILE A 407 6.92 -0.83 11.73
C ILE A 407 7.45 -2.26 11.78
N GLY A 408 7.05 -3.11 10.83
CA GLY A 408 7.59 -4.44 10.65
C GLY A 408 7.12 -5.45 11.69
N PRO A 409 7.47 -6.73 11.50
CA PRO A 409 6.87 -7.83 12.26
C PRO A 409 7.57 -8.17 13.59
N GLU A 410 8.75 -7.60 13.85
CA GLU A 410 9.55 -7.88 15.05
C GLU A 410 10.54 -6.75 15.35
N PHE A 411 11.15 -6.74 16.55
CA PHE A 411 12.04 -5.65 16.99
C PHE A 411 13.34 -5.52 16.19
N TRP A 412 13.90 -6.63 15.70
CA TRP A 412 15.18 -6.64 14.99
C TRP A 412 15.09 -7.39 13.66
N PRO A 413 14.32 -6.92 12.66
CA PRO A 413 14.27 -7.54 11.34
C PRO A 413 15.68 -7.78 10.76
N PRO A 414 15.88 -8.84 9.96
CA PRO A 414 17.18 -9.15 9.38
C PRO A 414 17.63 -8.03 8.46
N SER A 415 18.94 -7.85 8.34
CA SER A 415 19.50 -6.72 7.60
C SER A 415 19.06 -6.64 6.13
N ASN A 416 18.80 -7.78 5.49
CA ASN A 416 18.31 -7.85 4.11
C ASN A 416 16.82 -7.49 3.94
N GLN A 417 16.06 -7.30 5.03
CA GLN A 417 14.67 -6.83 5.01
C GLN A 417 14.54 -5.36 5.40
N ILE A 418 15.60 -4.72 5.90
CA ILE A 418 15.55 -3.32 6.35
C ILE A 418 15.09 -2.42 5.20
N GLU A 419 15.71 -2.54 4.03
CA GLU A 419 15.38 -1.71 2.86
C GLU A 419 13.92 -1.87 2.42
N SER A 420 13.42 -3.10 2.31
CA SER A 420 12.02 -3.33 1.96
C SER A 420 11.06 -2.78 3.01
N LEU A 421 11.38 -2.89 4.30
CA LEU A 421 10.53 -2.40 5.39
C LEU A 421 10.53 -0.87 5.52
N VAL A 422 11.63 -0.18 5.17
CA VAL A 422 11.63 1.29 5.18
C VAL A 422 10.88 1.85 3.97
N LYS A 423 10.92 1.16 2.82
CA LYS A 423 10.17 1.56 1.62
C LYS A 423 8.65 1.52 1.83
N THR A 424 8.12 0.59 2.63
CA THR A 424 6.68 0.55 2.93
C THR A 424 6.20 1.82 3.67
N MET A 425 7.09 2.56 4.35
CA MET A 425 6.73 3.79 5.05
C MET A 425 6.62 5.02 4.15
N MET A 426 7.14 4.96 2.92
CA MET A 426 7.30 6.14 2.08
C MET A 426 5.97 6.78 1.67
N TYR A 427 4.96 5.99 1.30
CA TYR A 427 3.64 6.51 0.97
C TYR A 427 3.02 7.29 2.14
N LEU A 428 3.08 6.71 3.35
CA LEU A 428 2.61 7.37 4.57
C LEU A 428 3.38 8.68 4.84
N ASN A 429 4.70 8.64 4.71
CA ASN A 429 5.57 9.79 4.98
C ASN A 429 5.32 10.96 4.01
N LEU A 430 5.31 10.69 2.71
CA LEU A 430 5.09 11.72 1.68
C LEU A 430 3.66 12.24 1.72
N THR A 431 2.67 11.35 1.85
CA THR A 431 1.26 11.73 1.91
C THR A 431 0.96 12.58 3.15
N SER A 432 1.48 12.21 4.32
CA SER A 432 1.31 13.03 5.52
C SER A 432 1.97 14.42 5.42
N ALA A 433 3.13 14.52 4.78
CA ALA A 433 3.79 15.81 4.54
C ALA A 433 3.00 16.72 3.57
N LYS A 434 2.19 16.16 2.68
CA LYS A 434 1.22 16.91 1.85
C LYS A 434 -0.04 17.26 2.64
N MET A 435 -0.54 16.36 3.49
CA MET A 435 -1.80 16.53 4.24
C MET A 435 -1.81 17.73 5.19
N VAL A 436 -0.66 18.21 5.67
CA VAL A 436 -0.59 19.43 6.49
C VAL A 436 -0.92 20.72 5.72
N ASN A 437 -0.99 20.66 4.39
CA ASN A 437 -1.39 21.76 3.51
C ASN A 437 -2.88 21.70 3.11
N ASN A 438 -3.36 22.72 2.38
CA ASN A 438 -4.62 22.63 1.64
C ASN A 438 -4.43 21.65 0.47
N PHE A 439 -4.58 20.36 0.73
CA PHE A 439 -4.21 19.30 -0.21
C PHE A 439 -5.44 18.51 -0.68
N ALA A 440 -5.45 18.17 -1.96
CA ALA A 440 -6.37 17.23 -2.55
C ALA A 440 -5.63 16.34 -3.54
N GLU A 441 -5.99 15.06 -3.53
CA GLU A 441 -5.53 14.10 -4.52
C GLU A 441 -6.51 14.10 -5.69
N VAL A 442 -5.99 13.98 -6.90
CA VAL A 442 -6.78 13.76 -8.10
C VAL A 442 -6.45 12.41 -8.68
N THR A 443 -7.48 11.59 -8.83
CA THR A 443 -7.40 10.24 -9.39
C THR A 443 -8.09 10.22 -10.73
N ASP A 444 -7.35 9.87 -11.77
CA ASP A 444 -7.92 9.71 -13.11
C ASP A 444 -8.91 8.54 -13.15
N THR A 445 -10.07 8.79 -13.75
CA THR A 445 -11.16 7.80 -13.91
C THR A 445 -11.51 7.56 -15.37
N ALA A 446 -10.80 8.21 -16.30
CA ALA A 446 -11.02 8.02 -17.72
C ALA A 446 -10.51 6.63 -18.17
N PRO A 447 -11.12 6.01 -19.19
CA PRO A 447 -10.60 4.76 -19.77
C PRO A 447 -9.14 4.89 -20.20
N ALA A 448 -8.35 3.81 -20.12
CA ALA A 448 -6.96 3.79 -20.60
C ALA A 448 -6.85 4.13 -22.10
N PHE A 449 -7.91 3.85 -22.87
CA PHE A 449 -7.99 4.10 -24.30
C PHE A 449 -8.95 5.25 -24.63
N THR A 450 -8.49 6.23 -25.41
CA THR A 450 -9.28 7.44 -25.70
C THR A 450 -10.36 7.23 -26.78
N GLY A 451 -10.41 6.05 -27.40
CA GLY A 451 -11.31 5.74 -28.50
C GLY A 451 -10.80 6.25 -29.86
N ASN A 452 -11.68 6.17 -30.87
CA ASN A 452 -11.40 6.61 -32.26
C ASN A 452 -11.85 8.05 -32.56
N THR A 453 -12.25 8.81 -31.53
CA THR A 453 -12.77 10.17 -31.70
C THR A 453 -11.67 11.19 -31.49
N ALA A 454 -11.72 12.28 -32.27
CA ALA A 454 -10.79 13.40 -32.11
C ALA A 454 -11.01 14.20 -30.81
N THR A 455 -12.05 13.87 -30.04
CA THR A 455 -12.39 14.50 -28.77
C THR A 455 -12.58 13.40 -27.74
N SER A 456 -11.98 13.60 -26.57
CA SER A 456 -12.07 12.68 -25.44
C SER A 456 -12.13 13.49 -24.14
N ASP A 457 -12.70 12.89 -23.10
CA ASP A 457 -12.87 13.53 -21.80
C ASP A 457 -11.86 12.94 -20.80
N ALA A 458 -11.09 13.80 -20.14
CA ALA A 458 -10.31 13.43 -18.96
C ALA A 458 -11.24 13.55 -17.74
N THR A 459 -11.90 12.45 -17.38
CA THR A 459 -12.69 12.34 -16.16
C THR A 459 -11.80 11.98 -14.98
N PHE A 460 -12.08 12.56 -13.82
CA PHE A 460 -11.30 12.33 -12.62
C PHE A 460 -12.16 12.52 -11.36
N ASN A 461 -11.69 11.92 -10.26
CA ASN A 461 -12.18 12.22 -8.93
C ASN A 461 -11.18 13.15 -8.23
N ILE A 462 -11.68 14.02 -7.36
CA ILE A 462 -10.87 14.84 -6.47
C ILE A 462 -11.30 14.56 -5.03
N LYS A 463 -10.35 14.17 -4.18
CA LYS A 463 -10.58 13.90 -2.76
C LYS A 463 -9.76 14.85 -1.92
N ARG A 464 -10.39 15.57 -0.99
CA ARG A 464 -9.67 16.43 -0.06
C ARG A 464 -8.99 15.59 1.02
N LEU A 465 -7.67 15.66 1.08
CA LEU A 465 -6.87 14.97 2.10
C LEU A 465 -6.21 15.95 3.09
N GLY A 466 -6.15 17.24 2.74
CA GLY A 466 -5.54 18.27 3.56
C GLY A 466 -6.29 18.57 4.86
N ILE A 467 -5.66 18.30 6.00
CA ILE A 467 -6.20 18.57 7.34
C ILE A 467 -6.29 20.07 7.65
N ASN A 468 -5.55 20.87 6.89
CA ASN A 468 -5.57 22.32 6.92
C ASN A 468 -6.15 22.88 5.61
N GLY A 469 -6.44 24.17 5.59
CA GLY A 469 -6.89 24.87 4.38
C GLY A 469 -8.40 24.97 4.20
N ASN A 470 -8.79 25.62 3.11
CA ASN A 470 -10.17 26.03 2.85
C ASN A 470 -10.97 25.03 1.98
N GLY A 471 -10.35 23.94 1.54
CA GLY A 471 -11.00 22.92 0.70
C GLY A 471 -11.41 23.43 -0.68
N SER A 472 -10.81 24.51 -1.16
CA SER A 472 -11.06 25.06 -2.49
C SER A 472 -9.90 24.74 -3.42
N PHE A 473 -10.24 24.19 -4.59
CA PHE A 473 -9.29 23.69 -5.57
C PHE A 473 -9.72 24.08 -6.98
N THR A 474 -8.78 24.25 -7.89
CA THR A 474 -9.06 24.33 -9.32
C THR A 474 -8.20 23.29 -10.04
N VAL A 475 -8.84 22.42 -10.82
CA VAL A 475 -8.16 21.43 -11.63
C VAL A 475 -8.11 21.89 -13.07
N ASN A 476 -6.92 21.92 -13.66
CA ASN A 476 -6.70 22.16 -15.10
C ASN A 476 -5.96 21.00 -15.74
N LEU A 477 -6.04 20.91 -17.07
CA LEU A 477 -5.33 19.90 -17.86
C LEU A 477 -4.19 20.59 -18.62
N ASN A 478 -2.96 20.14 -18.39
CA ASN A 478 -1.79 20.60 -19.13
C ASN A 478 -1.35 19.53 -20.14
N PRO A 479 -1.39 19.80 -21.46
CA PRO A 479 -1.01 18.80 -22.46
C PRO A 479 0.52 18.59 -22.45
N VAL A 480 0.95 17.32 -22.37
CA VAL A 480 2.36 16.94 -22.43
C VAL A 480 2.71 16.40 -23.83
N SER A 481 1.87 15.54 -24.40
CA SER A 481 2.06 15.01 -25.74
C SER A 481 1.61 16.02 -26.81
N ALA A 482 2.37 16.10 -27.90
CA ALA A 482 2.12 17.05 -29.00
C ALA A 482 0.84 16.74 -29.82
N ASN A 483 0.26 15.56 -29.64
CA ASN A 483 -0.99 15.15 -30.28
C ASN A 483 -2.23 15.75 -29.60
N ILE A 484 -2.12 16.41 -28.45
CA ILE A 484 -3.22 17.20 -27.85
C ILE A 484 -3.17 18.63 -28.41
N THR A 485 -4.22 19.05 -29.12
CA THR A 485 -4.28 20.34 -29.83
C THR A 485 -5.03 21.43 -29.08
N SER A 486 -5.99 21.06 -28.23
CA SER A 486 -6.69 21.99 -27.36
C SER A 486 -7.26 21.28 -26.13
N VAL A 487 -7.40 22.03 -25.04
CA VAL A 487 -7.92 21.56 -23.75
C VAL A 487 -9.09 22.43 -23.30
N GLY A 488 -9.99 21.84 -22.52
CA GLY A 488 -11.18 22.48 -21.97
C GLY A 488 -10.87 23.51 -20.90
N SER A 489 -11.92 24.13 -20.35
CA SER A 489 -11.77 25.07 -19.23
C SER A 489 -11.47 24.32 -17.92
N PRO A 490 -10.71 24.92 -16.98
CA PRO A 490 -10.51 24.36 -15.65
C PRO A 490 -11.83 24.15 -14.89
N VAL A 491 -11.83 23.18 -13.97
CA VAL A 491 -12.96 22.86 -13.10
C VAL A 491 -12.63 23.33 -11.68
N SER A 492 -13.54 24.06 -11.03
CA SER A 492 -13.32 24.57 -9.67
C SER A 492 -14.23 23.89 -8.66
N PHE A 493 -13.62 23.48 -7.55
CA PHE A 493 -14.26 22.88 -6.38
C PHE A 493 -14.14 23.86 -5.21
N ASN A 494 -15.23 24.11 -4.48
CA ASN A 494 -15.25 25.15 -3.44
C ASN A 494 -15.76 24.58 -2.13
N GLY A 495 -14.91 24.61 -1.10
CA GLY A 495 -15.28 24.25 0.27
C GLY A 495 -15.59 22.78 0.45
N LEU A 496 -14.82 21.88 -0.19
CA LEU A 496 -14.84 20.45 0.14
C LEU A 496 -14.49 20.27 1.62
N GLU A 497 -15.31 19.52 2.35
CA GLU A 497 -14.97 19.11 3.71
C GLU A 497 -13.85 18.06 3.65
N LEU A 498 -13.16 17.85 4.77
CA LEU A 498 -12.05 16.91 4.82
C LEU A 498 -12.55 15.49 4.55
N LEU A 499 -11.87 14.77 3.67
CA LEU A 499 -12.24 13.46 3.11
C LEU A 499 -13.44 13.48 2.15
N ASP A 500 -14.02 14.65 1.85
CA ASP A 500 -15.01 14.74 0.78
C ASP A 500 -14.37 14.43 -0.57
N GLU A 501 -15.16 13.78 -1.42
CA GLU A 501 -14.83 13.46 -2.80
C GLU A 501 -15.86 14.07 -3.75
N ASP A 502 -15.39 14.60 -4.87
CA ASP A 502 -16.23 15.09 -5.97
C ASP A 502 -15.64 14.66 -7.31
N THR A 503 -16.39 14.82 -8.38
CA THR A 503 -16.00 14.37 -9.73
C THR A 503 -15.85 15.55 -10.68
N GLY A 504 -14.88 15.46 -11.58
CA GLY A 504 -14.58 16.45 -12.59
C GLY A 504 -14.39 15.84 -13.97
N SER A 505 -14.52 16.68 -15.00
CA SER A 505 -14.22 16.29 -16.36
C SER A 505 -13.70 17.48 -17.17
N ILE A 506 -12.56 17.29 -17.83
CA ILE A 506 -11.97 18.26 -18.75
C ILE A 506 -11.83 17.61 -20.13
N GLN A 507 -12.55 18.15 -21.10
CA GLN A 507 -12.45 17.69 -22.48
C GLN A 507 -11.12 18.11 -23.12
N PHE A 508 -10.51 17.25 -23.93
CA PHE A 508 -9.38 17.60 -24.79
C PHE A 508 -9.62 17.15 -26.23
N THR A 509 -8.89 17.76 -27.17
CA THR A 509 -8.99 17.48 -28.61
C THR A 509 -7.66 17.03 -29.17
N LEU A 510 -7.68 15.88 -29.83
CA LEU A 510 -6.52 15.26 -30.46
C LEU A 510 -6.32 15.76 -31.89
N ALA A 511 -5.06 15.74 -32.35
CA ALA A 511 -4.67 16.08 -33.69
C ALA A 511 -5.27 15.08 -34.71
N THR A 512 -5.51 15.52 -35.93
CA THR A 512 -6.12 14.68 -36.98
C THR A 512 -5.20 13.57 -37.52
N ASN A 513 -3.93 13.56 -37.10
CA ASN A 513 -2.90 12.62 -37.52
C ASN A 513 -2.41 11.73 -36.37
N VAL A 514 -3.17 11.67 -35.28
CA VAL A 514 -2.94 10.68 -34.23
C VAL A 514 -3.36 9.31 -34.76
N GLU A 515 -2.51 8.31 -34.62
CA GLU A 515 -2.73 6.96 -35.11
C GLU A 515 -3.03 6.02 -33.92
N PRO A 516 -3.86 4.97 -34.08
CA PRO A 516 -4.10 3.99 -33.02
C PRO A 516 -2.79 3.44 -32.45
N GLY A 517 -2.67 3.38 -31.13
CA GLY A 517 -1.45 3.04 -30.40
C GLY A 517 -0.60 4.24 -29.94
N ASP A 518 -0.85 5.45 -30.45
CA ASP A 518 -0.12 6.65 -30.00
C ASP A 518 -0.42 6.97 -28.53
N GLU A 519 0.62 7.31 -27.75
CA GLU A 519 0.48 7.81 -26.38
C GLU A 519 -0.14 9.22 -26.37
N VAL A 520 -1.17 9.40 -25.56
CA VAL A 520 -1.82 10.67 -25.24
C VAL A 520 -1.49 10.98 -23.77
N VAL A 521 -0.57 11.93 -23.57
CA VAL A 521 0.00 12.24 -22.25
C VAL A 521 -0.40 13.65 -21.84
N TYR A 522 -0.92 13.80 -20.63
CA TYR A 522 -1.28 15.09 -20.04
C TYR A 522 -1.12 15.07 -18.53
N GLU A 523 -1.04 16.25 -17.91
CA GLU A 523 -1.07 16.39 -16.46
C GLU A 523 -2.43 16.92 -16.02
N LEU A 524 -2.99 16.32 -14.97
CA LEU A 524 -4.05 16.94 -14.17
C LEU A 524 -3.37 17.78 -13.10
N VAL A 525 -3.52 19.10 -13.19
CA VAL A 525 -2.88 20.06 -12.30
C VAL A 525 -3.91 20.59 -11.31
N VAL A 526 -3.65 20.42 -10.02
CA VAL A 526 -4.49 20.88 -8.91
C VAL A 526 -3.87 22.15 -8.32
N ASN A 527 -4.53 23.28 -8.53
CA ASN A 527 -4.20 24.51 -7.82
C ASN A 527 -4.99 24.58 -6.52
N ASN A 528 -4.29 24.69 -5.38
CA ASN A 528 -4.90 24.79 -4.06
C ASN A 528 -5.05 26.23 -3.53
N GLY A 529 -4.82 27.22 -4.40
CA GLY A 529 -4.79 28.65 -4.07
C GLY A 529 -3.41 29.20 -3.68
N SER A 530 -2.45 28.34 -3.36
CA SER A 530 -1.07 28.71 -2.99
C SER A 530 -0.05 28.21 -4.01
N TYR A 531 -0.14 26.93 -4.39
CA TYR A 531 0.75 26.27 -5.34
C TYR A 531 -0.02 25.21 -6.16
N ASP A 532 0.67 24.66 -7.15
CA ASP A 532 0.16 23.63 -8.05
C ASP A 532 0.79 22.28 -7.69
N THR A 533 -0.01 21.21 -7.70
CA THR A 533 0.45 19.82 -7.78
C THR A 533 -0.02 19.21 -9.08
N SER A 534 0.72 18.24 -9.62
CA SER A 534 0.40 17.65 -10.93
C SER A 534 0.49 16.13 -10.90
N THR A 535 -0.53 15.47 -11.45
CA THR A 535 -0.54 14.02 -11.70
C THR A 535 -0.37 13.77 -13.19
N LEU A 536 0.70 13.06 -13.59
CA LEU A 536 0.94 12.68 -14.98
C LEU A 536 0.03 11.51 -15.38
N ILE A 537 -0.71 11.68 -16.46
CA ILE A 537 -1.65 10.69 -17.00
C ILE A 537 -1.19 10.30 -18.41
N THR A 538 -1.03 9.00 -18.63
CA THR A 538 -0.73 8.40 -19.94
C THR A 538 -1.92 7.57 -20.40
N LYS A 539 -2.42 7.86 -21.60
CA LYS A 539 -3.50 7.14 -22.27
C LYS A 539 -3.03 6.66 -23.64
N THR A 540 -3.76 5.72 -24.23
CA THR A 540 -3.49 5.22 -25.59
C THR A 540 -4.61 5.62 -26.54
N PHE A 541 -4.26 6.18 -27.70
CA PHE A 541 -5.25 6.48 -28.73
C PHE A 541 -5.72 5.20 -29.44
N GLY A 542 -7.02 5.08 -29.71
CA GLY A 542 -7.62 3.91 -30.37
C GLY A 542 -8.84 3.38 -29.61
N ALA A 543 -9.75 2.72 -30.34
CA ALA A 543 -10.85 1.99 -29.72
C ALA A 543 -10.43 0.55 -29.42
N LEU A 544 -10.82 0.07 -28.26
CA LEU A 544 -10.74 -1.34 -27.89
C LEU A 544 -11.72 -2.16 -28.73
N GLU A 545 -11.23 -3.26 -29.31
CA GLU A 545 -12.05 -4.33 -29.89
C GLU A 545 -12.08 -5.51 -28.93
N ALA A 546 -13.26 -5.88 -28.43
CA ALA A 546 -13.43 -7.05 -27.60
C ALA A 546 -13.22 -8.32 -28.43
N VAL A 547 -12.18 -9.08 -28.11
CA VAL A 547 -11.89 -10.39 -28.74
C VAL A 547 -12.54 -11.54 -27.98
N PHE A 548 -12.97 -11.29 -26.75
CA PHE A 548 -13.74 -12.21 -25.93
C PHE A 548 -14.67 -11.44 -24.99
N GLU A 549 -15.90 -11.94 -24.83
CA GLU A 549 -16.91 -11.43 -23.89
C GLU A 549 -17.66 -12.61 -23.25
N ASP A 550 -17.88 -12.53 -21.94
CA ASP A 550 -18.73 -13.42 -21.16
C ASP A 550 -19.58 -12.62 -20.17
N ALA A 551 -20.90 -12.77 -20.24
CA ALA A 551 -21.86 -12.00 -19.45
C ALA A 551 -22.14 -12.60 -18.06
N GLY A 552 -21.31 -13.51 -17.55
CA GLY A 552 -21.46 -14.08 -16.21
C GLY A 552 -22.66 -15.01 -16.01
N ASP A 553 -23.32 -15.44 -17.09
CA ASP A 553 -24.57 -16.21 -17.02
C ASP A 553 -24.40 -17.73 -17.11
N SER A 554 -23.17 -18.21 -17.32
CA SER A 554 -22.87 -19.64 -17.48
C SER A 554 -21.45 -20.00 -17.07
N VAL A 555 -21.31 -20.94 -16.13
CA VAL A 555 -20.00 -21.54 -15.78
C VAL A 555 -19.60 -22.70 -16.68
N THR A 556 -20.38 -23.01 -17.73
CA THR A 556 -20.14 -24.18 -18.59
C THR A 556 -20.02 -23.86 -20.06
N ASP A 557 -20.43 -22.69 -20.54
CA ASP A 557 -20.36 -22.38 -21.96
C ASP A 557 -18.91 -22.05 -22.36
N ASN A 558 -18.31 -21.06 -21.72
CA ASN A 558 -16.96 -20.59 -22.02
C ASN A 558 -15.87 -21.19 -21.12
N PHE A 559 -16.24 -21.86 -20.02
CA PHE A 559 -15.28 -22.28 -18.99
C PHE A 559 -15.17 -23.80 -18.77
N ASN A 560 -13.95 -24.24 -18.48
CA ASN A 560 -13.65 -25.46 -17.73
C ASN A 560 -13.70 -25.11 -16.24
N ASN A 561 -14.70 -25.62 -15.54
CA ASN A 561 -15.02 -25.22 -14.17
C ASN A 561 -14.80 -26.37 -13.17
N ASN A 562 -14.12 -26.05 -12.06
CA ASN A 562 -13.91 -26.91 -10.90
C ASN A 562 -14.29 -26.19 -9.60
N GLY A 563 -15.58 -25.89 -9.43
CA GLY A 563 -16.16 -25.52 -8.12
C GLY A 563 -16.87 -24.17 -8.06
N TRP A 564 -16.90 -23.42 -9.15
CA TRP A 564 -17.65 -22.16 -9.28
C TRP A 564 -19.09 -22.42 -9.73
N GLY A 565 -20.00 -21.46 -9.53
CA GLY A 565 -21.38 -21.52 -10.02
C GLY A 565 -21.94 -20.14 -10.32
N THR A 566 -23.17 -20.11 -10.83
CA THR A 566 -23.89 -18.85 -11.07
C THR A 566 -24.84 -18.53 -9.92
N THR A 567 -25.06 -17.24 -9.67
CA THR A 567 -26.04 -16.76 -8.70
C THR A 567 -26.96 -15.69 -9.28
N THR A 568 -28.21 -15.65 -8.82
CA THR A 568 -29.17 -14.59 -9.17
C THR A 568 -29.39 -13.60 -8.02
N ALA A 569 -28.63 -13.75 -6.92
CA ALA A 569 -28.76 -12.92 -5.73
C ALA A 569 -28.20 -11.50 -5.95
N THR A 570 -27.11 -11.40 -6.71
CA THR A 570 -26.43 -10.16 -7.10
C THR A 570 -25.84 -10.36 -8.49
N PHE A 571 -25.83 -9.33 -9.32
CA PHE A 571 -25.21 -9.29 -10.65
C PHE A 571 -25.14 -7.83 -11.14
N VAL A 572 -24.25 -7.55 -12.09
CA VAL A 572 -24.19 -6.27 -12.81
C VAL A 572 -25.09 -6.34 -14.03
N SER A 573 -24.93 -7.40 -14.83
CA SER A 573 -25.72 -7.64 -16.04
C SER A 573 -26.69 -8.81 -15.86
N PRO A 574 -27.94 -8.71 -16.34
CA PRO A 574 -28.91 -9.78 -16.18
C PRO A 574 -28.50 -11.01 -17.01
N SER A 575 -28.73 -12.24 -16.54
CA SER A 575 -29.60 -12.60 -15.41
C SER A 575 -28.89 -13.07 -14.13
N SER A 576 -27.57 -13.20 -14.12
CA SER A 576 -26.80 -13.78 -13.02
C SER A 576 -25.33 -13.40 -13.15
N SER A 577 -24.57 -13.53 -12.05
CA SER A 577 -23.11 -13.45 -12.06
C SER A 577 -22.48 -14.79 -11.70
N ILE A 578 -21.16 -14.92 -11.86
CA ILE A 578 -20.38 -16.10 -11.47
C ILE A 578 -19.76 -15.87 -10.08
N THR A 579 -19.69 -16.92 -9.28
CA THR A 579 -19.08 -16.91 -7.94
C THR A 579 -18.47 -18.25 -7.55
N ASP A 580 -17.45 -18.25 -6.70
CA ASP A 580 -16.86 -19.48 -6.17
C ASP A 580 -17.81 -20.18 -5.17
N SER A 581 -18.76 -19.45 -4.59
CA SER A 581 -19.54 -19.79 -3.40
C SER A 581 -21.07 -19.63 -3.63
N PRO A 582 -21.64 -20.22 -4.71
CA PRO A 582 -23.04 -20.00 -5.11
C PRO A 582 -24.09 -20.49 -4.09
N GLY A 583 -23.67 -21.17 -3.02
CA GLY A 583 -24.50 -21.74 -1.96
C GLY A 583 -24.42 -21.02 -0.61
N GLY A 584 -23.79 -19.83 -0.55
CA GLY A 584 -23.36 -19.15 0.67
C GLY A 584 -21.88 -19.36 0.93
N ASP A 585 -21.39 -19.03 2.14
CA ASP A 585 -19.97 -18.94 2.46
C ASP A 585 -19.12 -20.10 1.92
N TYR A 586 -17.93 -19.77 1.40
CA TYR A 586 -17.02 -20.77 0.86
C TYR A 586 -16.57 -21.77 1.94
N GLN A 587 -16.06 -22.93 1.52
CA GLN A 587 -15.63 -23.97 2.46
C GLN A 587 -14.15 -23.82 2.79
N ASN A 588 -13.75 -24.13 4.02
CA ASN A 588 -12.34 -24.22 4.40
C ASN A 588 -11.61 -25.28 3.54
N ASN A 589 -10.33 -25.08 3.27
CA ASN A 589 -9.46 -25.92 2.44
C ASN A 589 -10.00 -26.08 1.01
N ALA A 590 -10.72 -25.08 0.52
CA ALA A 590 -11.18 -25.06 -0.86
C ALA A 590 -10.01 -24.73 -1.78
N ASN A 591 -10.01 -25.35 -2.96
CA ASN A 591 -9.14 -24.99 -4.06
C ASN A 591 -9.99 -25.16 -5.33
N LYS A 592 -10.42 -24.05 -5.92
CA LYS A 592 -11.40 -24.02 -7.02
C LYS A 592 -10.85 -23.20 -8.16
N THR A 593 -11.13 -23.63 -9.39
CA THR A 593 -10.74 -22.89 -10.60
C THR A 593 -11.89 -22.76 -11.57
N ILE A 594 -11.90 -21.67 -12.33
CA ILE A 594 -12.71 -21.51 -13.52
C ILE A 594 -11.84 -20.93 -14.63
N THR A 595 -11.65 -21.70 -15.70
CA THR A 595 -10.63 -21.46 -16.73
C THR A 595 -11.27 -21.37 -18.10
N LEU A 596 -10.88 -20.43 -18.96
CA LEU A 596 -11.39 -20.38 -20.33
C LEU A 596 -11.10 -21.70 -21.08
N LYS A 597 -12.05 -22.13 -21.90
CA LYS A 597 -11.91 -23.35 -22.73
C LYS A 597 -11.00 -23.14 -23.93
N ASN A 598 -11.09 -21.96 -24.51
CA ASN A 598 -10.38 -21.60 -25.73
C ASN A 598 -9.35 -20.52 -25.38
N THR A 599 -8.23 -20.57 -26.08
CA THR A 599 -7.22 -19.53 -26.01
C THR A 599 -7.70 -18.24 -26.65
N VAL A 600 -7.17 -17.11 -26.19
CA VAL A 600 -7.32 -15.79 -26.79
C VAL A 600 -6.03 -15.42 -27.50
N ASP A 601 -6.14 -14.99 -28.75
CA ASP A 601 -5.01 -14.68 -29.61
C ASP A 601 -4.67 -13.19 -29.52
N LEU A 602 -3.48 -12.86 -29.00
CA LEU A 602 -2.96 -11.49 -28.88
C LEU A 602 -1.78 -11.27 -29.84
N THR A 603 -1.57 -12.16 -30.82
CA THR A 603 -0.37 -12.16 -31.68
C THR A 603 -0.28 -10.93 -32.59
N GLU A 604 -1.41 -10.37 -33.00
CA GLU A 604 -1.51 -9.18 -33.85
C GLU A 604 -1.91 -7.92 -33.06
N ALA A 605 -2.07 -8.02 -31.73
CA ALA A 605 -2.42 -6.88 -30.89
C ALA A 605 -1.21 -5.98 -30.61
N ILE A 606 -1.44 -4.67 -30.60
CA ILE A 606 -0.50 -3.62 -30.17
C ILE A 606 -0.84 -3.04 -28.78
N GLY A 607 -1.97 -3.46 -28.21
CA GLY A 607 -2.36 -3.22 -26.82
C GLY A 607 -3.44 -4.22 -26.43
N ALA A 608 -3.51 -4.62 -25.16
CA ALA A 608 -4.53 -5.55 -24.70
C ALA A 608 -4.84 -5.33 -23.22
N ASN A 609 -6.09 -5.51 -22.82
CA ASN A 609 -6.48 -5.53 -21.41
C ASN A 609 -7.60 -6.55 -21.15
N VAL A 610 -7.79 -6.89 -19.88
CA VAL A 610 -8.98 -7.59 -19.38
C VAL A 610 -9.76 -6.62 -18.50
N THR A 611 -11.09 -6.65 -18.62
CA THR A 611 -11.99 -5.98 -17.68
C THR A 611 -13.07 -6.93 -17.20
N PHE A 612 -13.46 -6.82 -15.93
CA PHE A 612 -14.64 -7.50 -15.37
C PHE A 612 -15.15 -6.72 -14.16
N TYR A 613 -16.43 -6.79 -13.87
CA TYR A 613 -16.92 -6.32 -12.58
C TYR A 613 -16.65 -7.36 -11.51
N ALA A 614 -16.18 -6.93 -10.34
CA ALA A 614 -15.91 -7.81 -9.21
C ALA A 614 -16.46 -7.26 -7.90
N LYS A 615 -16.77 -8.17 -6.97
CA LYS A 615 -16.98 -7.88 -5.55
C LYS A 615 -16.60 -9.12 -4.74
N TRP A 616 -16.18 -8.97 -3.50
CA TRP A 616 -15.74 -10.11 -2.70
C TRP A 616 -15.86 -9.89 -1.20
N ASP A 617 -15.93 -10.99 -0.46
CA ASP A 617 -15.73 -11.05 0.98
C ASP A 617 -14.94 -12.33 1.28
N ILE A 618 -13.65 -12.17 1.50
CA ILE A 618 -12.66 -13.23 1.61
C ILE A 618 -11.84 -12.99 2.89
N GLU A 619 -11.48 -14.04 3.63
CA GLU A 619 -10.68 -13.88 4.83
C GLU A 619 -9.36 -13.18 4.52
N ASN A 620 -9.24 -11.94 5.01
CA ASN A 620 -8.09 -11.09 4.77
C ASN A 620 -6.78 -11.75 5.24
N ASN A 621 -5.74 -11.68 4.43
CA ASN A 621 -4.43 -12.29 4.60
C ASN A 621 -4.36 -13.84 4.57
N TRP A 622 -5.46 -14.59 4.57
CA TRP A 622 -5.42 -16.06 4.67
C TRP A 622 -5.97 -16.76 3.45
N ASP A 623 -7.10 -16.27 2.96
CA ASP A 623 -7.79 -16.80 1.78
C ASP A 623 -7.61 -15.84 0.62
N TYR A 624 -7.81 -16.31 -0.60
CA TYR A 624 -7.59 -15.44 -1.77
C TYR A 624 -8.25 -15.94 -3.06
N THR A 625 -8.44 -15.00 -3.99
CA THR A 625 -8.62 -15.26 -5.42
C THR A 625 -7.48 -14.66 -6.24
N GLN A 626 -7.00 -15.34 -7.26
CA GLN A 626 -6.09 -14.78 -8.27
C GLN A 626 -6.74 -14.81 -9.65
N PHE A 627 -6.49 -13.78 -10.45
CA PHE A 627 -6.66 -13.85 -11.90
C PHE A 627 -5.31 -14.25 -12.50
N GLU A 628 -5.26 -15.33 -13.28
CA GLU A 628 -4.00 -15.87 -13.80
C GLU A 628 -4.04 -16.04 -15.32
N VAL A 629 -2.89 -15.83 -15.96
CA VAL A 629 -2.66 -15.98 -17.40
C VAL A 629 -1.68 -17.13 -17.66
N SER A 630 -1.90 -17.87 -18.76
CA SER A 630 -1.02 -18.94 -19.23
C SER A 630 -0.72 -18.79 -20.73
N ILE A 631 0.56 -18.87 -21.10
CA ILE A 631 1.05 -18.85 -22.50
C ILE A 631 1.38 -20.24 -23.06
N ASP A 632 1.29 -21.28 -22.23
CA ASP A 632 1.70 -22.65 -22.56
C ASP A 632 0.52 -23.63 -22.54
N ASN A 633 -0.68 -23.12 -22.84
CA ASN A 633 -1.93 -23.87 -22.88
C ASN A 633 -2.26 -24.55 -21.53
N GLY A 634 -2.03 -23.83 -20.44
CA GLY A 634 -2.44 -24.19 -19.08
C GLY A 634 -1.47 -25.06 -18.30
N ALA A 635 -0.22 -25.21 -18.76
CA ALA A 635 0.79 -25.98 -18.04
C ALA A 635 1.43 -25.17 -16.90
N THR A 636 1.59 -23.87 -17.09
CA THR A 636 1.99 -22.88 -16.07
C THR A 636 1.02 -21.70 -16.07
N TRP A 637 0.88 -21.07 -14.90
CA TRP A 637 -0.05 -19.96 -14.66
C TRP A 637 0.67 -18.87 -13.91
N THR A 638 0.47 -17.63 -14.36
CA THR A 638 1.07 -16.43 -13.79
C THR A 638 -0.05 -15.56 -13.24
N PRO A 639 -0.09 -15.25 -11.94
CA PRO A 639 -1.04 -14.29 -11.38
C PRO A 639 -0.83 -12.88 -11.94
N GLN A 640 -1.91 -12.14 -12.20
CA GLN A 640 -1.87 -10.80 -12.78
C GLN A 640 -2.34 -9.74 -11.79
N CYS A 641 -1.66 -8.60 -11.82
CA CYS A 641 -2.05 -7.40 -11.08
C CYS A 641 -3.22 -6.70 -11.78
N GLY A 642 -4.20 -6.26 -10.98
CA GLY A 642 -5.28 -5.37 -11.39
C GLY A 642 -5.35 -4.13 -10.51
N LYS A 643 -6.32 -3.26 -10.77
CA LYS A 643 -6.64 -2.07 -9.97
C LYS A 643 -6.96 -2.36 -8.51
N PHE A 644 -7.49 -3.55 -8.19
CA PHE A 644 -7.93 -3.90 -6.84
C PHE A 644 -7.25 -5.15 -6.27
N THR A 645 -6.13 -5.60 -6.86
CA THR A 645 -5.32 -6.68 -6.30
C THR A 645 -4.36 -6.17 -5.22
N ASN A 646 -4.21 -6.91 -4.13
CA ASN A 646 -3.20 -6.71 -3.10
C ASN A 646 -2.07 -7.74 -3.23
N ASN A 647 -0.93 -7.46 -2.61
CA ASN A 647 0.13 -8.46 -2.45
C ASN A 647 -0.30 -9.53 -1.44
N GLY A 648 -0.09 -10.80 -1.78
CA GLY A 648 -0.29 -11.87 -0.81
C GLY A 648 0.62 -11.73 0.40
N SER A 649 0.05 -11.95 1.59
CA SER A 649 0.74 -11.76 2.86
C SER A 649 1.91 -12.73 3.07
N SER A 650 2.80 -12.40 4.01
CA SER A 650 3.93 -13.27 4.37
C SER A 650 3.55 -14.44 5.29
N ASN A 651 2.25 -14.61 5.59
CA ASN A 651 1.80 -15.75 6.37
C ASN A 651 1.68 -17.00 5.48
N SER A 652 1.43 -18.16 6.09
CA SER A 652 1.40 -19.43 5.34
C SER A 652 0.11 -19.68 4.54
N GLY A 653 -0.87 -18.77 4.57
CA GLY A 653 -2.16 -18.91 3.90
C GLY A 653 -2.14 -18.44 2.44
N GLN A 654 -1.32 -17.44 2.12
CA GLN A 654 -1.27 -16.81 0.81
C GLN A 654 0.09 -16.99 0.11
N PRO A 655 0.13 -16.93 -1.24
CA PRO A 655 1.36 -16.83 -1.98
C PRO A 655 1.99 -15.45 -1.74
N THR A 656 3.04 -15.42 -0.92
CA THR A 656 3.69 -14.17 -0.50
C THR A 656 4.15 -13.34 -1.70
N GLY A 657 3.63 -12.11 -1.79
CA GLY A 657 4.00 -11.12 -2.81
C GLY A 657 3.33 -11.29 -4.18
N GLU A 658 2.50 -12.32 -4.39
CA GLU A 658 1.76 -12.47 -5.65
C GLU A 658 0.45 -11.66 -5.64
N PRO A 659 -0.03 -11.15 -6.79
CA PRO A 659 -1.28 -10.39 -6.88
C PRO A 659 -2.46 -11.29 -6.57
N LEU A 660 -3.32 -10.84 -5.65
CA LEU A 660 -4.54 -11.54 -5.26
C LEU A 660 -5.62 -10.59 -4.73
N TYR A 661 -6.85 -11.10 -4.65
CA TYR A 661 -7.98 -10.47 -3.97
C TYR A 661 -8.21 -11.15 -2.63
N ASP A 662 -8.23 -10.36 -1.56
CA ASP A 662 -8.62 -10.76 -0.21
C ASP A 662 -9.33 -9.59 0.51
N GLY A 663 -9.80 -9.82 1.73
CA GLY A 663 -10.57 -8.83 2.48
C GLY A 663 -11.98 -8.63 1.92
N THR A 664 -12.55 -7.45 2.12
CA THR A 664 -13.97 -7.18 1.82
C THR A 664 -14.13 -6.00 0.86
N GLN A 665 -14.76 -6.26 -0.28
CA GLN A 665 -15.24 -5.28 -1.25
C GLN A 665 -16.73 -5.50 -1.49
N ASN A 666 -17.57 -4.71 -0.81
CA ASN A 666 -19.02 -4.92 -0.80
C ASN A 666 -19.73 -4.46 -2.08
N ASP A 667 -19.23 -3.38 -2.70
CA ASP A 667 -19.77 -2.80 -3.92
C ASP A 667 -19.09 -3.39 -5.15
N TRP A 668 -19.83 -3.48 -6.26
CA TRP A 668 -19.27 -3.88 -7.55
C TRP A 668 -18.29 -2.83 -8.06
N VAL A 669 -17.06 -3.24 -8.30
CA VAL A 669 -16.00 -2.41 -8.88
C VAL A 669 -15.62 -2.94 -10.26
N LEU A 670 -15.26 -2.06 -11.19
CA LEU A 670 -14.76 -2.45 -12.51
C LEU A 670 -13.26 -2.68 -12.44
N GLU A 671 -12.86 -3.95 -12.41
CA GLU A 671 -11.48 -4.37 -12.46
C GLU A 671 -10.93 -4.24 -13.88
N GLU A 672 -9.66 -3.84 -13.99
CA GLU A 672 -8.91 -3.70 -15.23
C GLU A 672 -7.48 -4.20 -15.04
N ILE A 673 -7.09 -5.17 -15.88
CA ILE A 673 -5.77 -5.80 -15.87
C ILE A 673 -5.11 -5.56 -17.23
N ASP A 674 -3.92 -4.97 -17.24
CA ASP A 674 -3.13 -4.79 -18.46
C ASP A 674 -2.57 -6.15 -18.93
N LEU A 675 -2.74 -6.45 -20.21
CA LEU A 675 -2.21 -7.66 -20.85
C LEU A 675 -1.08 -7.35 -21.85
N SER A 676 -0.52 -6.14 -21.82
CA SER A 676 0.52 -5.71 -22.75
C SER A 676 1.78 -6.58 -22.71
N ASP A 677 2.05 -7.27 -21.59
CA ASP A 677 3.14 -8.25 -21.47
C ASP A 677 2.93 -9.52 -22.30
N TYR A 678 1.70 -9.78 -22.76
CA TYR A 678 1.33 -10.96 -23.54
C TYR A 678 1.06 -10.65 -25.02
N LEU A 679 1.36 -9.43 -25.48
CA LEU A 679 1.29 -9.10 -26.90
C LEU A 679 2.24 -10.00 -27.69
N GLY A 680 1.80 -10.50 -28.84
CA GLY A 680 2.56 -11.48 -29.61
C GLY A 680 2.33 -12.94 -29.21
N GLU A 681 1.56 -13.21 -28.15
CA GLU A 681 1.30 -14.56 -27.62
C GLU A 681 -0.17 -15.00 -27.79
N THR A 682 -0.42 -16.29 -27.58
CA THR A 682 -1.77 -16.86 -27.46
C THR A 682 -1.97 -17.32 -26.02
N ILE A 683 -2.95 -16.74 -25.31
CA ILE A 683 -3.13 -16.90 -23.87
C ILE A 683 -4.36 -17.72 -23.48
N LEU A 684 -4.33 -18.32 -22.28
CA LEU A 684 -5.51 -18.71 -21.51
C LEU A 684 -5.58 -17.87 -20.24
N VAL A 685 -6.80 -17.64 -19.74
CA VAL A 685 -7.00 -17.01 -18.43
C VAL A 685 -7.86 -17.87 -17.51
N ARG A 686 -7.66 -17.74 -16.20
CA ARG A 686 -8.49 -18.39 -15.18
C ARG A 686 -8.61 -17.53 -13.92
N PHE A 687 -9.65 -17.81 -13.14
CA PHE A 687 -9.72 -17.42 -11.73
C PHE A 687 -9.38 -18.64 -10.86
N GLN A 688 -8.52 -18.45 -9.87
CA GLN A 688 -8.09 -19.45 -8.89
C GLN A 688 -8.45 -18.98 -7.49
N PHE A 689 -9.32 -19.72 -6.80
CA PHE A 689 -9.69 -19.47 -5.41
C PHE A 689 -9.02 -20.51 -4.50
N SER A 690 -8.52 -20.06 -3.35
CA SER A 690 -7.95 -20.93 -2.31
C SER A 690 -8.35 -20.45 -0.91
N SER A 691 -8.64 -21.40 -0.02
CA SER A 691 -8.90 -21.10 1.39
C SER A 691 -8.17 -22.01 2.37
N ASP A 692 -7.96 -21.52 3.58
CA ASP A 692 -7.20 -22.11 4.67
C ASP A 692 -8.07 -23.07 5.53
N THR A 693 -7.62 -23.44 6.73
CA THR A 693 -8.34 -24.39 7.59
C THR A 693 -9.55 -23.84 8.36
N ALA A 694 -9.74 -22.53 8.47
CA ALA A 694 -10.73 -21.92 9.36
C ALA A 694 -11.15 -20.52 8.92
N VAL A 695 -12.40 -20.15 9.22
CA VAL A 695 -13.05 -18.91 8.74
C VAL A 695 -13.46 -19.04 7.29
N SER A 696 -14.68 -18.61 7.03
CA SER A 696 -15.30 -18.63 5.73
C SER A 696 -16.14 -17.37 5.61
N ALA A 697 -16.15 -16.80 4.43
CA ALA A 697 -16.91 -15.60 4.09
C ALA A 697 -17.64 -15.81 2.76
N ASP A 698 -18.33 -14.79 2.26
CA ASP A 698 -19.22 -14.92 1.10
C ASP A 698 -18.46 -15.28 -0.19
N GLY A 699 -17.17 -15.00 -0.33
CA GLY A 699 -16.34 -15.42 -1.46
C GLY A 699 -16.20 -14.36 -2.56
N PHE A 700 -15.75 -14.79 -3.73
CA PHE A 700 -15.48 -13.91 -4.88
C PHE A 700 -16.59 -13.99 -5.92
N TYR A 701 -16.96 -12.85 -6.49
CA TYR A 701 -17.94 -12.71 -7.55
C TYR A 701 -17.33 -11.95 -8.73
N PHE A 702 -17.62 -12.39 -9.95
CA PHE A 702 -17.33 -11.60 -11.15
C PHE A 702 -18.48 -11.64 -12.17
N ASP A 703 -18.54 -10.58 -12.99
CA ASP A 703 -19.53 -10.39 -14.05
C ASP A 703 -18.91 -9.62 -15.24
N ASP A 704 -19.51 -9.75 -16.42
CA ASP A 704 -19.11 -9.06 -17.67
C ASP A 704 -17.59 -9.14 -18.01
N LEU A 705 -17.03 -10.36 -17.96
CA LEU A 705 -15.62 -10.60 -18.32
C LEU A 705 -15.37 -10.32 -19.80
N THR A 706 -14.51 -9.35 -20.06
CA THR A 706 -14.15 -8.91 -21.41
C THR A 706 -12.64 -8.92 -21.57
N ILE A 707 -12.12 -9.47 -22.68
CA ILE A 707 -10.72 -9.30 -23.10
C ILE A 707 -10.72 -8.46 -24.36
N ASN A 708 -10.01 -7.34 -24.29
CA ASN A 708 -9.95 -6.37 -25.37
C ASN A 708 -8.54 -6.31 -25.97
N ILE A 709 -8.46 -6.00 -27.26
CA ILE A 709 -7.22 -5.65 -27.94
C ILE A 709 -7.32 -4.29 -28.65
N VAL A 710 -6.16 -3.74 -28.97
CA VAL A 710 -5.93 -2.72 -30.00
C VAL A 710 -5.07 -3.37 -31.07
N ASP A 711 -5.42 -3.20 -32.34
CA ASP A 711 -4.68 -3.74 -33.49
C ASP A 711 -4.20 -2.58 -34.40
N ASP A 712 -3.00 -2.72 -34.99
CA ASP A 712 -2.39 -1.81 -35.99
C ASP A 712 -2.99 -2.02 -37.40
N SER A 713 -4.19 -2.60 -37.50
CA SER A 713 -4.90 -2.74 -38.77
C SER A 713 -5.40 -1.40 -39.37
N GLY A 714 -4.71 -0.29 -39.05
CA GLY A 714 -4.67 0.95 -39.82
C GLY A 714 -3.76 0.90 -41.07
N LEU A 715 -2.88 -0.10 -41.23
CA LEU A 715 -1.99 -0.21 -42.41
C LEU A 715 -2.01 -1.55 -43.17
N LEU A 716 -3.10 -2.30 -43.06
CA LEU A 716 -3.55 -3.10 -44.20
C LEU A 716 -4.81 -2.44 -44.71
N VAL A 717 -4.69 -1.83 -45.90
CA VAL A 717 -5.79 -1.82 -46.88
C VAL A 717 -6.50 -3.14 -46.69
N SER A 718 -7.74 -3.12 -46.18
CA SER A 718 -8.64 -4.26 -46.22
C SER A 718 -8.38 -4.86 -47.58
N GLY A 719 -7.69 -6.02 -47.62
CA GLY A 719 -7.15 -6.53 -48.87
C GLY A 719 -8.32 -6.44 -49.80
N ILE A 720 -8.20 -5.55 -50.80
CA ILE A 720 -9.23 -5.38 -51.80
C ILE A 720 -9.23 -6.77 -52.43
N SER A 721 -10.10 -7.63 -51.92
CA SER A 721 -10.71 -8.66 -52.71
C SER A 721 -11.49 -7.82 -53.71
N GLU A 722 -10.80 -7.49 -54.81
CA GLU A 722 -11.41 -6.99 -56.04
C GLU A 722 -12.75 -7.69 -56.12
N ASN A 723 -13.86 -6.94 -56.20
CA ASN A 723 -15.21 -7.50 -56.25
C ASN A 723 -15.23 -8.79 -57.08
N GLN A 724 -15.10 -9.95 -56.43
CA GLN A 724 -14.97 -11.24 -57.11
C GLN A 724 -16.28 -11.56 -57.84
N PHE A 725 -17.34 -10.84 -57.46
CA PHE A 725 -18.65 -10.87 -58.06
C PHE A 725 -19.06 -9.47 -58.49
N ASN A 726 -19.39 -9.30 -59.76
CA ASN A 726 -20.05 -8.10 -60.29
C ASN A 726 -21.48 -8.43 -60.68
N ILE A 727 -22.46 -7.66 -60.20
CA ILE A 727 -23.88 -7.91 -60.48
C ILE A 727 -24.53 -6.79 -61.29
N TYR A 728 -25.37 -7.15 -62.26
CA TYR A 728 -26.15 -6.18 -63.04
C TYR A 728 -27.28 -6.84 -63.85
N PRO A 729 -28.33 -6.09 -64.21
CA PRO A 729 -28.66 -4.76 -63.73
C PRO A 729 -29.23 -4.81 -62.31
N ASN A 730 -28.93 -3.78 -61.51
CA ASN A 730 -29.57 -3.55 -60.21
C ASN A 730 -29.93 -2.05 -60.13
N PRO A 731 -31.21 -1.65 -60.23
CA PRO A 731 -32.41 -2.49 -60.10
C PRO A 731 -32.62 -3.53 -61.20
N VAL A 732 -33.13 -4.71 -60.84
CA VAL A 732 -33.41 -5.83 -61.76
C VAL A 732 -34.90 -5.87 -62.11
N THR A 733 -35.21 -6.10 -63.38
CA THR A 733 -36.57 -6.48 -63.81
C THR A 733 -36.72 -7.99 -63.80
N ASP A 734 -36.13 -8.72 -64.75
CA ASP A 734 -36.36 -10.17 -64.87
C ASP A 734 -35.12 -11.03 -64.62
N ILE A 735 -33.92 -10.57 -64.97
CA ILE A 735 -32.69 -11.36 -64.89
C ILE A 735 -31.55 -10.52 -64.31
N LEU A 736 -30.93 -11.03 -63.25
CA LEU A 736 -29.71 -10.50 -62.66
C LEU A 736 -28.51 -11.34 -63.12
N ASN A 737 -27.50 -10.72 -63.69
CA ASN A 737 -26.25 -11.37 -64.06
C ASN A 737 -25.28 -11.29 -62.88
N ILE A 738 -24.53 -12.37 -62.64
CA ILE A 738 -23.47 -12.48 -61.65
C ILE A 738 -22.20 -12.82 -62.41
N ASN A 739 -21.31 -11.85 -62.59
CA ASN A 739 -20.04 -12.04 -63.29
C ASN A 739 -18.91 -12.34 -62.30
N THR A 740 -18.25 -13.48 -62.49
CA THR A 740 -17.09 -13.91 -61.70
C THR A 740 -16.21 -14.87 -62.51
N ALA A 741 -14.93 -14.95 -62.15
CA ALA A 741 -13.97 -15.93 -62.67
C ALA A 741 -13.86 -17.18 -61.78
N LEU A 742 -14.55 -17.22 -60.63
CA LEU A 742 -14.46 -18.30 -59.64
C LEU A 742 -15.09 -19.60 -60.13
N ASN A 743 -14.51 -20.73 -59.71
CA ASN A 743 -14.94 -22.07 -60.12
C ASN A 743 -15.64 -22.87 -59.01
N ASP A 744 -15.80 -22.28 -57.83
CA ASP A 744 -16.69 -22.81 -56.81
C ASP A 744 -17.19 -21.69 -55.89
N TYR A 745 -18.50 -21.49 -55.86
CA TYR A 745 -19.17 -20.55 -54.97
C TYR A 745 -20.65 -20.88 -54.83
N SER A 746 -21.26 -20.41 -53.75
CA SER A 746 -22.68 -20.52 -53.46
C SER A 746 -23.39 -19.19 -53.69
N VAL A 747 -24.67 -19.26 -54.03
CA VAL A 747 -25.59 -18.14 -54.24
C VAL A 747 -26.79 -18.35 -53.34
N GLU A 748 -27.09 -17.39 -52.48
CA GLU A 748 -28.27 -17.39 -51.62
C GLU A 748 -29.01 -16.07 -51.78
N LEU A 749 -30.35 -16.11 -51.87
CA LEU A 749 -31.18 -14.91 -51.92
C LEU A 749 -32.10 -14.88 -50.70
N PHE A 750 -32.18 -13.73 -50.03
CA PHE A 750 -33.02 -13.50 -48.87
C PHE A 750 -33.97 -12.32 -49.11
N THR A 751 -35.14 -12.33 -48.47
CA THR A 751 -35.96 -11.12 -48.31
C THR A 751 -35.30 -10.17 -47.30
N VAL A 752 -35.74 -8.90 -47.23
CA VAL A 752 -35.24 -7.97 -46.18
C VAL A 752 -35.59 -8.39 -44.75
N GLN A 753 -36.54 -9.30 -44.56
CA GLN A 753 -36.84 -9.92 -43.27
C GLN A 753 -35.95 -11.15 -42.96
N GLY A 754 -34.93 -11.42 -43.78
CA GLY A 754 -33.98 -12.52 -43.57
C GLY A 754 -34.48 -13.90 -44.01
N GLN A 755 -35.64 -14.00 -44.67
CA GLN A 755 -36.14 -15.29 -45.17
C GLN A 755 -35.39 -15.69 -46.45
N ARG A 756 -34.71 -16.84 -46.44
CA ARG A 756 -34.03 -17.39 -47.63
C ARG A 756 -35.05 -17.89 -48.67
N VAL A 757 -35.02 -17.31 -49.87
CA VAL A 757 -35.93 -17.60 -51.00
C VAL A 757 -35.24 -18.28 -52.18
N PHE A 758 -33.91 -18.36 -52.19
CA PHE A 758 -33.12 -19.11 -53.18
C PHE A 758 -31.80 -19.60 -52.57
N VAL A 759 -31.32 -20.76 -53.03
CA VAL A 759 -29.97 -21.27 -52.73
C VAL A 759 -29.43 -22.13 -53.88
N SER A 760 -28.16 -21.93 -54.23
CA SER A 760 -27.35 -22.79 -55.10
C SER A 760 -25.97 -22.94 -54.46
N LYS A 761 -25.44 -24.16 -54.29
CA LYS A 761 -24.27 -24.40 -53.43
C LYS A 761 -22.92 -24.54 -54.15
N SER A 762 -22.91 -24.76 -55.47
CA SER A 762 -21.66 -24.88 -56.23
C SER A 762 -21.89 -24.40 -57.66
N ASN A 763 -21.28 -23.26 -57.98
CA ASN A 763 -21.42 -22.56 -59.25
C ASN A 763 -20.03 -22.30 -59.84
N ARG A 764 -19.95 -22.28 -61.17
CA ARG A 764 -18.71 -22.09 -61.94
C ARG A 764 -18.86 -20.95 -62.92
N GLY A 765 -17.91 -20.02 -62.89
CA GLY A 765 -17.89 -18.83 -63.74
C GLY A 765 -19.15 -17.97 -63.56
N SER A 766 -19.40 -17.10 -64.53
CA SER A 766 -20.52 -16.17 -64.48
C SER A 766 -21.87 -16.89 -64.61
N GLN A 767 -22.86 -16.45 -63.83
CA GLN A 767 -24.19 -17.05 -63.73
C GLN A 767 -25.30 -16.00 -63.93
N THR A 768 -26.54 -16.47 -64.10
CA THR A 768 -27.72 -15.60 -64.11
C THR A 768 -28.75 -16.10 -63.12
N LEU A 769 -29.47 -15.16 -62.48
CA LEU A 769 -30.55 -15.45 -61.55
C LEU A 769 -31.84 -14.81 -62.05
N ASN A 770 -32.91 -15.60 -62.17
CA ASN A 770 -34.20 -15.16 -62.67
C ASN A 770 -35.06 -14.61 -61.52
N TYR A 771 -35.47 -13.36 -61.64
CA TYR A 771 -36.29 -12.62 -60.67
C TYR A 771 -37.77 -12.51 -61.04
N ASN A 772 -38.22 -13.04 -62.18
CA ASN A 772 -39.59 -12.88 -62.67
C ASN A 772 -40.66 -13.43 -61.69
N GLY A 773 -40.30 -14.40 -60.85
CA GLY A 773 -41.19 -14.98 -59.84
C GLY A 773 -41.25 -14.24 -58.50
N TYR A 774 -40.42 -13.20 -58.30
CA TYR A 774 -40.33 -12.46 -57.04
C TYR A 774 -41.11 -11.13 -57.12
N ALA A 775 -41.73 -10.73 -56.01
CA ALA A 775 -42.47 -9.47 -55.92
C ALA A 775 -41.52 -8.26 -56.00
N ALA A 776 -42.03 -7.10 -56.43
CA ALA A 776 -41.27 -5.85 -56.40
C ALA A 776 -40.88 -5.52 -54.95
N GLY A 777 -39.60 -5.18 -54.72
CA GLY A 777 -39.07 -5.00 -53.38
C GLY A 777 -37.55 -5.13 -53.30
N ILE A 778 -37.03 -5.13 -52.07
CA ILE A 778 -35.61 -5.29 -51.80
C ILE A 778 -35.34 -6.75 -51.40
N TYR A 779 -34.24 -7.30 -51.91
CA TYR A 779 -33.71 -8.62 -51.56
C TYR A 779 -32.22 -8.50 -51.22
N LEU A 780 -31.69 -9.46 -50.46
CA LEU A 780 -30.26 -9.56 -50.14
C LEU A 780 -29.68 -10.81 -50.81
N LEU A 781 -28.78 -10.63 -51.77
CA LEU A 781 -28.11 -11.72 -52.48
C LEU A 781 -26.73 -11.95 -51.86
N LYS A 782 -26.54 -13.08 -51.17
CA LYS A 782 -25.24 -13.50 -50.61
C LYS A 782 -24.54 -14.46 -51.57
N LEU A 783 -23.28 -14.18 -51.89
CA LEU A 783 -22.40 -14.98 -52.73
C LEU A 783 -21.20 -15.41 -51.88
N THR A 784 -20.94 -16.70 -51.75
CA THR A 784 -19.87 -17.21 -50.85
C THR A 784 -18.99 -18.23 -51.57
N SER A 785 -17.69 -17.95 -51.70
CA SER A 785 -16.63 -18.87 -52.10
C SER A 785 -15.79 -19.30 -50.88
N GLU A 786 -14.77 -20.14 -51.07
CA GLU A 786 -13.80 -20.47 -49.99
C GLU A 786 -13.03 -19.24 -49.50
N GLU A 787 -12.82 -18.25 -50.38
CA GLU A 787 -11.95 -17.09 -50.11
C GLU A 787 -12.74 -15.81 -49.76
N ALA A 788 -14.05 -15.74 -50.03
CA ALA A 788 -14.84 -14.52 -49.82
C ALA A 788 -16.35 -14.77 -49.65
N SER A 789 -17.02 -13.93 -48.85
CA SER A 789 -18.48 -13.85 -48.79
C SER A 789 -18.96 -12.40 -49.02
N GLN A 790 -19.74 -12.16 -50.07
CA GLN A 790 -20.25 -10.83 -50.43
C GLN A 790 -21.78 -10.82 -50.46
N THR A 791 -22.40 -9.80 -49.85
CA THR A 791 -23.87 -9.63 -49.86
C THR A 791 -24.26 -8.36 -50.60
N PHE A 792 -25.15 -8.49 -51.59
CA PHE A 792 -25.64 -7.40 -52.42
C PHE A 792 -27.10 -7.09 -52.11
N LYS A 793 -27.43 -5.81 -51.94
CA LYS A 793 -28.81 -5.33 -51.90
C LYS A 793 -29.36 -5.26 -53.32
N ILE A 794 -30.33 -6.11 -53.66
CA ILE A 794 -30.99 -6.15 -54.97
C ILE A 794 -32.34 -5.44 -54.89
N VAL A 795 -32.58 -4.48 -55.78
CA VAL A 795 -33.87 -3.82 -55.93
C VAL A 795 -34.60 -4.45 -57.11
N LYS A 796 -35.65 -5.23 -56.85
CA LYS A 796 -36.56 -5.78 -57.87
C LYS A 796 -37.64 -4.75 -58.17
N GLN A 797 -37.69 -4.29 -59.42
CA GLN A 797 -38.76 -3.41 -59.92
C GLN A 797 -40.01 -4.19 -60.32
#